data_AF-A0A0U3E407-F1
#
_entry.id   AF-A0A0U3E407-F1
#
_cell.length_a   1.000
_cell.length_b   1.000
_cell.length_c   1.000
_cell.angle_alpha   90.00
_cell.angle_beta   90.00
_cell.angle_gamma   90.00
#
_symmetry.space_group_name_H-M   'P 1'
#
loop_
_entity.id
_entity.type
_entity.pdbx_description
1 polymer ?
#
loop_
_entity_poly.entity_id
_entity_poly.type
_entity_poly.pdbx_seq_one_letter_code
_entity_poly.pdbx_strand_id
1 'polypeptide(L)'
;MRRNQALYLTILLTITVIGYLVPIPKVKSGMASAPLLSSSAESMKVSNVTSSSSLNASNVIIFNVTNEEISFSPNFYEKVERILSEFSLNSSLNYNILNEEIRDRVSEALVNYVKQYFPYLSYMKSLINQFDAISIYVVEQMSSLWNLKLLLENLDSVKRNVYSELLNVSKAVNEFEEKFYQTEIETYLKLNESEALLNEKLEMARKIYDSIVKVNEVFRQIYSKFNRVLELECSKGGLSIREVSVIISESNSTLERTFGNVLSNAFLETAAAWPKDLNEICKDPRQRSSFVAQTLARFVSIAPDSLSNDVGELFGLDPESSKTIITIALSLGPKVKREVLESAFVEALRLIYNVPANEAILLLGGIKGHAEARAELIIKYMNVTNGCIATAIRESVTTNSPLSVSLSRCETEGLLKVLNDLYGVDPLSLNVSLAYRGLTSDWLDYFAKETIYEKLRGFGVPHPIAFEIAFEGVKPSEYEVLYQTLNASGSLYAKEIAFAMAHSKDFEQAKKIALVNVFKGYVKELEASGLSQKAAELLLSYLLAWTPGLNDELVNQIVFKVVVTELMERSSSFALSQLVFKLIDVNEFVKELIQCPDIDCALEKTNELSSELASKFISKYTAYELLVGKDEKHPIFLISSPLRYEEVSKIKSVLSNLSGVRDVHFTGTDLLNEDVQLHVNESLNDVNLFSTVAVLLVLLLSTRSLKLTFIPLIIILIVLKVYDLVLFALSQVTGFVPGTIDLIVATATVLGVGIDYTLYATSRSREVGLKEAMKPILLASGVASTGFLLFGALATVFLPSLSSIGVSVPLAIMLTSTLGPLMASSIADVLNVEPMPMPRKKPGLAALSVEFPRLTVALALTLALIGVLTLRYWPPGYDLFLFLPPDAPSVKSLSVLEEYSSPGVIGQTVILLKLRNSSSIAEVTEQIDNLVQYFLESGYFDYAFTVTRPLGKFVSYDYDALKLLGADRFVKGSYVVIYLLPHYPPDSNVMIDYVGYMRSFLKKWVSSKNQFFEEALVGGESAINYDVSNAINNVILSYMTPLMIILSSAIFVVVFERMEFILATAISTLVPIAVSLGLSNLLFRTLFSIPMLWLVVPLLVTAILSIGSDYLVFYLYGVKEGMEKCKVRLNGECVNMLNVLLYTSSKLSKLIMGFALTFSVAYLSMVASKIWALREIGASIGLAAILLLISVAYTLVPAVLALVYRRR
;
A
#
# COMPACT_ATOMS: atom_id res chain seq x y z
N MET A 1 57.75 44.70 19.95
CA MET A 1 56.44 44.50 20.61
C MET A 1 55.26 44.90 19.71
N ARG A 2 55.19 46.11 19.14
CA ARG A 2 54.06 46.55 18.27
C ARG A 2 53.81 45.65 17.03
N ARG A 3 54.85 45.07 16.43
CA ARG A 3 54.72 44.13 15.28
C ARG A 3 54.10 42.76 15.66
N ASN A 4 54.38 42.26 16.87
CA ASN A 4 53.79 41.00 17.35
C ASN A 4 52.34 41.18 17.78
N GLN A 5 51.97 42.35 18.30
CA GLN A 5 50.57 42.69 18.59
C GLN A 5 49.73 42.76 17.31
N ALA A 6 50.28 43.31 16.22
CA ALA A 6 49.59 43.32 14.93
C ALA A 6 49.38 41.90 14.37
N LEU A 7 50.35 40.99 14.54
CA LEU A 7 50.24 39.58 14.15
C LEU A 7 49.21 38.83 15.01
N TYR A 8 49.22 39.02 16.33
CA TYR A 8 48.21 38.45 17.23
C TYR A 8 46.81 39.00 16.94
N LEU A 9 46.70 40.29 16.61
CA LEU A 9 45.43 40.92 16.26
C LEU A 9 44.93 40.45 14.89
N THR A 10 45.82 40.24 13.91
CA THR A 10 45.44 39.64 12.61
C THR A 10 45.06 38.19 12.75
N ILE A 11 45.74 37.40 13.58
CA ILE A 11 45.37 36.02 13.90
C ILE A 11 44.01 35.98 14.60
N LEU A 12 43.77 36.83 15.60
CA LEU A 12 42.47 36.94 16.27
C LEU A 12 41.37 37.41 15.33
N LEU A 13 41.65 38.39 14.45
CA LEU A 13 40.72 38.89 13.44
C LEU A 13 40.44 37.83 12.37
N THR A 14 41.42 37.04 11.95
CA THR A 14 41.18 35.92 11.03
C THR A 14 40.37 34.81 11.69
N ILE A 15 40.63 34.48 12.96
CA ILE A 15 39.86 33.47 13.70
C ILE A 15 38.41 33.94 13.91
N THR A 16 38.19 35.22 14.22
CA THR A 16 36.85 35.80 14.41
C THR A 16 36.10 36.00 13.09
N VAL A 17 36.78 36.42 12.01
CA VAL A 17 36.18 36.57 10.68
C VAL A 17 35.87 35.21 10.05
N ILE A 18 36.72 34.19 10.25
CA ILE A 18 36.45 32.81 9.81
C ILE A 18 35.32 32.20 10.66
N GLY A 19 35.30 32.43 11.98
CA GLY A 19 34.20 32.00 12.85
C GLY A 19 32.84 32.65 12.53
N TYR A 20 32.83 33.82 11.87
CA TYR A 20 31.61 34.51 11.43
C TYR A 20 31.19 34.16 9.99
N LEU A 21 32.14 33.73 9.15
CA LEU A 21 31.90 33.33 7.75
C LEU A 21 31.64 31.83 7.58
N VAL A 22 32.03 31.00 8.53
CA VAL A 22 31.72 29.57 8.55
C VAL A 22 30.38 29.40 9.28
N PRO A 23 29.28 29.03 8.60
CA PRO A 23 28.06 28.68 9.29
C PRO A 23 28.37 27.43 10.13
N ILE A 24 28.40 27.56 11.46
CA ILE A 24 28.30 26.41 12.35
C ILE A 24 26.94 25.78 12.01
N PRO A 25 26.87 24.59 11.40
CA PRO A 25 25.59 23.95 11.19
C PRO A 25 24.94 23.80 12.56
N LYS A 26 23.68 24.24 12.70
CA LYS A 26 22.89 23.92 13.88
C LYS A 26 22.86 22.40 13.99
N VAL A 27 23.68 21.84 14.87
CA VAL A 27 23.64 20.43 15.23
C VAL A 27 22.26 20.23 15.85
N LYS A 28 21.31 19.71 15.05
CA LYS A 28 20.06 19.20 15.60
C LYS A 28 20.44 18.07 16.54
N SER A 29 19.97 18.17 17.78
CA SER A 29 20.30 17.35 18.95
C SER A 29 19.84 15.89 18.87
N GLY A 30 20.02 15.22 17.73
CA GLY A 30 19.59 13.83 17.48
C GLY A 30 20.61 12.95 16.77
N MET A 31 21.83 13.43 16.50
CA MET A 31 22.91 12.62 15.90
C MET A 31 23.79 11.99 16.99
N ALA A 32 23.20 11.16 17.84
CA ALA A 32 23.93 10.13 18.57
C ALA A 32 23.68 8.81 17.83
N SER A 33 24.75 8.09 17.48
CA SER A 33 24.75 6.74 16.88
C SER A 33 24.34 6.56 15.40
N ALA A 34 24.62 7.50 14.49
CA ALA A 34 24.57 7.18 13.06
C ALA A 34 25.90 6.52 12.61
N PRO A 35 25.90 5.29 12.06
CA PRO A 35 27.11 4.70 11.48
C PRO A 35 27.55 5.51 10.26
N LEU A 36 28.82 5.97 10.28
CA LEU A 36 29.77 6.34 9.20
C LEU A 36 29.33 7.02 7.87
N LEU A 37 28.05 7.27 7.60
CA LEU A 37 27.53 7.64 6.29
C LEU A 37 26.43 8.70 6.42
N SER A 38 26.78 9.99 6.43
CA SER A 38 25.75 10.98 6.09
C SER A 38 25.55 10.99 4.60
N SER A 39 24.30 10.78 4.25
CA SER A 39 23.77 10.78 2.92
C SER A 39 23.32 12.22 2.55
N SER A 40 23.21 12.54 1.27
CA SER A 40 22.66 13.84 0.80
C SER A 40 21.26 14.11 1.38
N ALA A 41 20.79 15.36 1.30
CA ALA A 41 19.44 15.74 1.73
C ALA A 41 18.34 14.91 1.05
N GLU A 42 18.57 14.43 -0.17
CA GLU A 42 17.64 13.54 -0.89
C GLU A 42 17.62 12.14 -0.27
N SER A 43 18.78 11.51 -0.05
CA SER A 43 18.87 10.19 0.58
C SER A 43 18.41 10.19 2.04
N MET A 44 18.57 11.30 2.78
CA MET A 44 17.99 11.46 4.12
C MET A 44 16.44 11.56 4.08
N LYS A 45 15.88 12.23 3.06
CA LYS A 45 14.43 12.24 2.86
C LYS A 45 13.92 10.85 2.51
N VAL A 46 14.63 10.13 1.65
CA VAL A 46 14.30 8.73 1.30
C VAL A 46 14.33 7.85 2.55
N SER A 47 15.40 7.88 3.34
CA SER A 47 15.52 7.07 4.56
C SER A 47 14.42 7.36 5.60
N ASN A 48 14.00 8.62 5.73
CA ASN A 48 12.91 9.00 6.64
C ASN A 48 11.53 8.49 6.18
N VAL A 49 11.34 8.32 4.87
CA VAL A 49 10.09 7.76 4.33
C VAL A 49 10.11 6.24 4.40
N THR A 50 11.26 5.59 4.14
CA THR A 50 11.41 4.13 4.11
C THR A 50 11.63 3.47 5.47
N SER A 51 11.97 4.21 6.52
CA SER A 51 12.19 3.70 7.89
C SER A 51 10.98 2.98 8.52
N SER A 52 9.80 3.07 7.90
CA SER A 52 8.59 2.34 8.32
C SER A 52 8.19 1.19 7.39
N SER A 53 9.00 0.86 6.39
CA SER A 53 8.70 -0.25 5.47
C SER A 53 9.23 -1.57 6.01
N SER A 54 8.42 -2.63 5.94
CA SER A 54 8.70 -3.93 6.56
C SER A 54 9.90 -4.67 5.95
N LEU A 55 10.45 -4.19 4.82
CA LEU A 55 11.65 -4.74 4.19
C LEU A 55 12.95 -4.26 4.82
N ASN A 56 12.89 -3.36 5.81
CA ASN A 56 14.05 -2.91 6.56
C ASN A 56 14.42 -3.96 7.63
N ALA A 57 14.73 -5.18 7.20
CA ALA A 57 15.26 -6.21 8.08
C ALA A 57 16.67 -5.80 8.52
N SER A 58 16.87 -5.64 9.82
CA SER A 58 18.19 -5.31 10.36
C SER A 58 19.10 -6.53 10.36
N ASN A 59 18.55 -7.75 10.34
CA ASN A 59 19.34 -8.97 10.45
C ASN A 59 18.97 -10.06 9.44
N VAL A 60 19.93 -10.96 9.17
CA VAL A 60 19.83 -12.03 8.18
C VAL A 60 20.39 -13.33 8.76
N ILE A 61 19.65 -14.43 8.61
CA ILE A 61 20.13 -15.78 8.87
C ILE A 61 20.25 -16.52 7.54
N ILE A 62 21.38 -17.19 7.33
CA ILE A 62 21.64 -17.98 6.12
C ILE A 62 21.89 -19.41 6.57
N PHE A 63 21.15 -20.35 6.00
CA PHE A 63 21.32 -21.77 6.25
C PHE A 63 22.19 -22.37 5.15
N ASN A 64 23.04 -23.33 5.49
CA ASN A 64 23.69 -24.19 4.51
C ASN A 64 23.04 -25.56 4.61
N VAL A 65 22.28 -25.97 3.58
CA VAL A 65 21.55 -27.25 3.59
C VAL A 65 22.26 -28.33 2.77
N THR A 66 21.98 -29.58 3.12
CA THR A 66 22.62 -30.76 2.53
C THR A 66 22.18 -31.05 1.09
N ASN A 67 20.92 -30.77 0.74
CA ASN A 67 20.28 -31.02 -0.57
C ASN A 67 19.30 -29.89 -0.94
N GLU A 68 19.10 -29.68 -2.24
CA GLU A 68 18.17 -28.69 -2.83
C GLU A 68 16.70 -28.95 -2.46
N GLU A 69 16.28 -30.21 -2.28
CA GLU A 69 14.89 -30.50 -1.88
C GLU A 69 14.51 -29.91 -0.51
N ILE A 70 15.50 -29.69 0.37
CA ILE A 70 15.28 -29.14 1.72
C ILE A 70 15.11 -27.62 1.66
N SER A 71 15.87 -26.93 0.82
CA SER A 71 15.83 -25.47 0.69
C SER A 71 14.52 -24.97 0.10
N PHE A 72 13.79 -25.82 -0.63
CA PHE A 72 12.46 -25.48 -1.17
C PHE A 72 11.29 -26.07 -0.38
N SER A 73 11.54 -26.78 0.73
CA SER A 73 10.48 -27.43 1.50
C SER A 73 9.72 -26.43 2.38
N PRO A 74 8.39 -26.26 2.21
CA PRO A 74 7.59 -25.41 3.10
C PRO A 74 7.71 -25.84 4.58
N ASN A 75 7.83 -27.15 4.83
CA ASN A 75 8.06 -27.73 6.16
C ASN A 75 9.38 -27.29 6.80
N PHE A 76 10.40 -26.96 6.00
CA PHE A 76 11.67 -26.45 6.51
C PHE A 76 11.50 -25.02 7.02
N TYR A 77 10.88 -24.14 6.23
CA TYR A 77 10.57 -22.77 6.62
C TYR A 77 9.67 -22.71 7.86
N GLU A 78 8.63 -23.54 7.91
CA GLU A 78 7.71 -23.59 9.06
C GLU A 78 8.43 -24.01 10.36
N LYS A 79 9.31 -25.03 10.29
CA LYS A 79 10.11 -25.46 11.44
C LYS A 79 11.07 -24.38 11.92
N VAL A 80 11.76 -23.71 11.00
CA VAL A 80 12.69 -22.61 11.33
C VAL A 80 11.94 -21.47 12.00
N GLU A 81 10.79 -21.07 11.47
CA GLU A 81 10.01 -19.98 12.04
C GLU A 81 9.39 -20.30 13.39
N ARG A 82 8.96 -21.55 13.61
CA ARG A 82 8.50 -21.98 14.94
C ARG A 82 9.62 -21.86 15.98
N ILE A 83 10.84 -22.22 15.59
CA ILE A 83 12.00 -22.05 16.47
C ILE A 83 12.28 -20.55 16.70
N LEU A 84 12.25 -19.72 15.65
CA LEU A 84 12.47 -18.27 15.80
C LEU A 84 11.40 -17.61 16.69
N SER A 85 10.13 -18.03 16.59
CA SER A 85 9.04 -17.49 17.42
C SER A 85 9.16 -17.89 18.90
N GLU A 86 9.69 -19.07 19.22
CA GLU A 86 10.06 -19.45 20.60
C GLU A 86 11.08 -18.46 21.22
N PHE A 87 11.93 -17.85 20.39
CA PHE A 87 12.87 -16.81 20.80
C PHE A 87 12.33 -15.39 20.65
N SER A 88 11.03 -15.20 20.37
CA SER A 88 10.41 -13.89 20.11
C SER A 88 11.04 -13.11 18.94
N LEU A 89 11.58 -13.83 17.95
CA LEU A 89 12.14 -13.24 16.74
C LEU A 89 11.12 -13.29 15.60
N ASN A 90 10.85 -12.13 15.01
CA ASN A 90 9.94 -12.01 13.88
C ASN A 90 10.72 -11.87 12.58
N SER A 91 10.53 -12.81 11.66
CA SER A 91 11.00 -12.68 10.27
C SER A 91 10.22 -11.57 9.55
N SER A 92 10.89 -10.77 8.71
CA SER A 92 10.26 -9.68 7.94
C SER A 92 9.50 -10.19 6.72
N LEU A 93 10.01 -11.25 6.11
CA LEU A 93 9.28 -12.14 5.20
C LEU A 93 8.99 -13.41 5.98
N ASN A 94 8.03 -13.31 6.90
CA ASN A 94 7.57 -14.48 7.60
C ASN A 94 6.72 -15.30 6.63
N TYR A 95 7.21 -16.45 6.18
CA TYR A 95 6.49 -17.27 5.21
C TYR A 95 5.14 -17.67 5.79
N ASN A 96 5.07 -18.03 7.08
CA ASN A 96 3.81 -18.36 7.71
C ASN A 96 2.88 -17.15 7.79
N ILE A 97 3.28 -16.00 8.34
CA ILE A 97 2.43 -14.80 8.43
C ILE A 97 2.04 -14.31 7.04
N LEU A 98 2.93 -14.33 6.05
CA LEU A 98 2.59 -13.95 4.68
C LEU A 98 1.62 -14.96 4.05
N ASN A 99 1.83 -16.25 4.29
CA ASN A 99 0.94 -17.31 3.85
C ASN A 99 -0.41 -17.26 4.58
N GLU A 100 -0.44 -16.96 5.87
CA GLU A 100 -1.63 -16.77 6.68
C GLU A 100 -2.35 -15.49 6.28
N GLU A 101 -1.65 -14.37 6.07
CA GLU A 101 -2.24 -13.10 5.67
C GLU A 101 -2.79 -13.17 4.24
N ILE A 102 -2.06 -13.81 3.32
CA ILE A 102 -2.56 -14.09 1.97
C ILE A 102 -3.73 -15.08 2.04
N ARG A 103 -3.61 -16.17 2.81
CA ARG A 103 -4.67 -17.17 3.00
C ARG A 103 -5.91 -16.54 3.60
N ASP A 104 -5.79 -15.68 4.60
CA ASP A 104 -6.90 -15.05 5.31
C ASP A 104 -7.57 -14.01 4.41
N ARG A 105 -6.80 -13.19 3.68
CA ARG A 105 -7.34 -12.23 2.70
C ARG A 105 -7.99 -12.93 1.50
N VAL A 106 -7.38 -14.00 1.00
CA VAL A 106 -7.94 -14.85 -0.08
C VAL A 106 -9.17 -15.60 0.43
N SER A 107 -9.12 -16.12 1.64
CA SER A 107 -10.24 -16.82 2.29
C SER A 107 -11.39 -15.86 2.50
N GLU A 108 -11.18 -14.67 3.07
CA GLU A 108 -12.23 -13.67 3.28
C GLU A 108 -12.90 -13.28 1.96
N ALA A 109 -12.10 -13.04 0.91
CA ALA A 109 -12.61 -12.74 -0.42
C ALA A 109 -13.42 -13.92 -1.00
N LEU A 110 -12.91 -15.14 -0.92
CA LEU A 110 -13.58 -16.36 -1.40
C LEU A 110 -14.83 -16.69 -0.57
N VAL A 111 -14.81 -16.48 0.74
CA VAL A 111 -15.93 -16.72 1.66
C VAL A 111 -17.04 -15.71 1.39
N ASN A 112 -16.72 -14.43 1.21
CA ASN A 112 -17.71 -13.42 0.84
C ASN A 112 -18.33 -13.73 -0.53
N TYR A 113 -17.51 -14.20 -1.46
CA TYR A 113 -17.95 -14.65 -2.76
C TYR A 113 -18.87 -15.88 -2.65
N VAL A 114 -18.47 -16.93 -1.94
CA VAL A 114 -19.27 -18.13 -1.73
C VAL A 114 -20.57 -17.79 -0.99
N LYS A 115 -20.55 -16.93 0.04
CA LYS A 115 -21.79 -16.48 0.72
C LYS A 115 -22.75 -15.75 -0.21
N GLN A 116 -22.23 -14.91 -1.10
CA GLN A 116 -23.02 -14.18 -2.07
C GLN A 116 -23.66 -15.11 -3.12
N TYR A 117 -22.96 -16.17 -3.53
CA TYR A 117 -23.36 -16.99 -4.68
C TYR A 117 -23.81 -18.42 -4.35
N PHE A 118 -23.60 -18.92 -3.12
CA PHE A 118 -24.06 -20.25 -2.68
C PHE A 118 -25.59 -20.44 -2.68
N PRO A 119 -26.41 -19.43 -2.36
CA PRO A 119 -27.86 -19.55 -2.52
C PRO A 119 -28.25 -19.90 -3.96
N TYR A 120 -27.56 -19.33 -4.96
CA TYR A 120 -27.76 -19.66 -6.37
C TYR A 120 -27.33 -21.08 -6.71
N LEU A 121 -26.23 -21.59 -6.12
CA LEU A 121 -25.80 -22.98 -6.25
C LEU A 121 -26.87 -23.97 -5.77
N SER A 122 -27.45 -23.72 -4.59
CA SER A 122 -28.52 -24.55 -4.04
C SER A 122 -29.79 -24.50 -4.90
N TYR A 123 -30.12 -23.31 -5.40
CA TYR A 123 -31.27 -23.09 -6.28
C TYR A 123 -31.10 -23.84 -7.60
N MET A 124 -29.91 -23.78 -8.22
CA MET A 124 -29.60 -24.49 -9.45
C MET A 124 -29.66 -26.01 -9.29
N LYS A 125 -29.19 -26.55 -8.16
CA LYS A 125 -29.30 -27.98 -7.84
C LYS A 125 -30.75 -28.43 -7.69
N SER A 126 -31.57 -27.62 -7.01
CA SER A 126 -33.02 -27.86 -6.89
C SER A 126 -33.73 -27.80 -8.24
N LEU A 127 -33.39 -26.80 -9.06
CA LEU A 127 -33.94 -26.59 -10.39
C LEU A 127 -33.61 -27.76 -11.34
N ILE A 128 -32.39 -28.29 -11.28
CA ILE A 128 -31.98 -29.43 -12.12
C ILE A 128 -32.68 -30.73 -11.68
N ASN A 129 -32.92 -30.92 -10.39
CA ASN A 129 -33.75 -32.04 -9.90
C ASN A 129 -35.20 -31.94 -10.41
N GLN A 130 -35.74 -30.73 -10.55
CA GLN A 130 -37.05 -30.51 -11.19
C GLN A 130 -37.01 -30.79 -12.70
N PHE A 131 -35.91 -30.45 -13.37
CA PHE A 131 -35.73 -30.75 -14.79
C PHE A 131 -35.57 -32.24 -15.07
N ASP A 132 -34.94 -33.02 -14.19
CA ASP A 132 -34.87 -34.47 -14.36
C ASP A 132 -36.27 -35.11 -14.28
N ALA A 133 -37.10 -34.67 -13.34
CA ALA A 133 -38.50 -35.09 -13.24
C ALA A 133 -39.33 -34.70 -14.49
N ILE A 134 -39.13 -33.49 -15.03
CA ILE A 134 -39.75 -33.05 -16.29
C ILE A 134 -39.22 -33.88 -17.46
N SER A 135 -37.94 -34.22 -17.50
CA SER A 135 -37.34 -35.01 -18.57
C SER A 135 -37.83 -36.45 -18.57
N ILE A 136 -37.96 -37.07 -17.39
CA ILE A 136 -38.54 -38.41 -17.22
C ILE A 136 -40.00 -38.40 -17.68
N TYR A 137 -40.77 -37.39 -17.27
CA TYR A 137 -42.15 -37.21 -17.73
C TYR A 137 -42.24 -37.07 -19.25
N VAL A 138 -41.42 -36.21 -19.87
CA VAL A 138 -41.37 -36.02 -21.32
C VAL A 138 -40.99 -37.33 -22.02
N VAL A 139 -40.00 -38.07 -21.53
CA VAL A 139 -39.55 -39.34 -22.13
C VAL A 139 -40.59 -40.46 -21.99
N GLU A 140 -41.28 -40.56 -20.84
CA GLU A 140 -42.34 -41.54 -20.64
C GLU A 140 -43.52 -41.30 -21.59
N GLN A 141 -43.96 -40.04 -21.72
CA GLN A 141 -44.96 -39.64 -22.71
C GLN A 141 -44.46 -39.89 -24.14
N MET A 142 -43.17 -39.72 -24.39
CA MET A 142 -42.60 -39.95 -25.71
C MET A 142 -42.48 -41.42 -26.08
N SER A 143 -42.05 -42.29 -25.15
CA SER A 143 -41.82 -43.72 -25.43
C SER A 143 -43.13 -44.46 -25.73
N SER A 144 -44.22 -44.08 -25.05
CA SER A 144 -45.56 -44.64 -25.26
C SER A 144 -46.13 -44.26 -26.63
N LEU A 145 -45.72 -43.12 -27.20
CA LEU A 145 -46.21 -42.58 -28.48
C LEU A 145 -45.23 -42.78 -29.66
N TRP A 146 -43.96 -43.09 -29.43
CA TRP A 146 -42.99 -43.34 -30.50
C TRP A 146 -43.35 -44.57 -31.34
N ASN A 147 -43.91 -45.60 -30.71
CA ASN A 147 -44.45 -46.76 -31.41
C ASN A 147 -45.60 -46.37 -32.37
N LEU A 148 -46.38 -45.34 -32.02
CA LEU A 148 -47.42 -44.76 -32.88
C LEU A 148 -46.81 -44.05 -34.10
N LYS A 149 -45.69 -43.36 -33.91
CA LYS A 149 -44.95 -42.70 -35.00
C LYS A 149 -44.30 -43.71 -35.96
N LEU A 150 -43.66 -44.77 -35.45
CA LEU A 150 -43.11 -45.85 -36.29
C LEU A 150 -44.21 -46.60 -37.07
N LEU A 151 -45.42 -46.68 -36.50
CA LEU A 151 -46.63 -47.15 -37.20
C LEU A 151 -47.07 -46.17 -38.31
N LEU A 152 -46.95 -44.85 -38.11
CA LEU A 152 -47.24 -43.81 -39.11
C LEU A 152 -46.21 -43.76 -40.26
N GLU A 153 -44.93 -44.00 -39.98
CA GLU A 153 -43.85 -44.03 -40.99
C GLU A 153 -43.97 -45.22 -41.95
N ASN A 154 -44.42 -46.38 -41.46
CA ASN A 154 -44.66 -47.61 -42.26
C ASN A 154 -46.06 -47.65 -42.93
N LEU A 155 -46.85 -46.58 -42.81
CA LEU A 155 -48.17 -46.52 -43.44
C LEU A 155 -48.07 -46.04 -44.88
N ASP A 156 -48.50 -46.95 -45.78
CA ASP A 156 -48.48 -46.79 -47.21
C ASP A 156 -49.31 -45.57 -47.66
N SER A 157 -48.88 -45.00 -48.78
CA SER A 157 -49.05 -43.64 -49.29
C SER A 157 -50.46 -43.00 -49.33
N VAL A 158 -51.51 -43.65 -48.85
CA VAL A 158 -52.92 -43.25 -48.99
C VAL A 158 -53.51 -42.62 -47.71
N LYS A 159 -52.97 -42.87 -46.51
CA LYS A 159 -53.52 -42.30 -45.25
C LYS A 159 -52.89 -40.97 -44.77
N ARG A 160 -52.03 -40.36 -45.58
CA ARG A 160 -51.34 -39.09 -45.28
C ARG A 160 -52.08 -37.81 -45.77
N ASN A 161 -53.32 -37.89 -46.28
CA ASN A 161 -54.00 -36.73 -46.91
C ASN A 161 -55.05 -36.01 -46.06
N VAL A 162 -55.45 -36.50 -44.88
CA VAL A 162 -56.56 -35.88 -44.11
C VAL A 162 -56.12 -34.69 -43.24
N TYR A 163 -54.85 -34.64 -42.84
CA TYR A 163 -54.40 -33.66 -41.84
C TYR A 163 -53.97 -32.28 -42.45
N SER A 164 -53.93 -32.10 -43.78
CA SER A 164 -53.37 -30.89 -44.44
C SER A 164 -54.31 -29.71 -44.48
N GLU A 165 -55.61 -29.98 -44.45
CA GLU A 165 -56.62 -28.95 -44.54
C GLU A 165 -56.81 -28.20 -43.20
N LEU A 166 -56.37 -28.78 -42.09
CA LEU A 166 -56.34 -28.11 -40.77
C LEU A 166 -55.27 -27.00 -40.68
N LEU A 167 -54.17 -27.12 -41.44
CA LEU A 167 -53.00 -26.24 -41.33
C LEU A 167 -53.24 -24.85 -41.95
N ASN A 168 -54.04 -24.76 -43.02
CA ASN A 168 -54.36 -23.50 -43.70
C ASN A 168 -55.36 -22.63 -42.92
N VAL A 169 -56.20 -23.23 -42.07
CA VAL A 169 -57.11 -22.49 -41.18
C VAL A 169 -56.33 -21.85 -40.01
N SER A 170 -55.31 -22.52 -39.47
CA SER A 170 -54.48 -21.96 -38.39
C SER A 170 -53.71 -20.69 -38.80
N LYS A 171 -53.38 -20.55 -40.09
CA LYS A 171 -52.57 -19.44 -40.60
C LYS A 171 -53.35 -18.12 -40.70
N ALA A 172 -54.64 -18.20 -41.05
CA ALA A 172 -55.55 -17.05 -41.06
C ALA A 172 -56.01 -16.65 -39.64
N VAL A 173 -56.11 -17.64 -38.73
CA VAL A 173 -56.38 -17.41 -37.30
C VAL A 173 -55.19 -16.71 -36.63
N ASN A 174 -53.95 -17.09 -36.96
CA ASN A 174 -52.76 -16.45 -36.40
C ASN A 174 -52.58 -14.98 -36.83
N GLU A 175 -52.94 -14.58 -38.05
CA GLU A 175 -52.87 -13.16 -38.48
C GLU A 175 -53.95 -12.28 -37.83
N PHE A 176 -55.12 -12.86 -37.55
CA PHE A 176 -56.17 -12.23 -36.75
C PHE A 176 -55.76 -12.14 -35.27
N GLU A 177 -55.21 -13.22 -34.71
CA GLU A 177 -54.66 -13.25 -33.35
C GLU A 177 -53.51 -12.24 -33.19
N GLU A 178 -52.62 -12.06 -34.16
CA GLU A 178 -51.53 -11.07 -34.06
C GLU A 178 -52.03 -9.62 -33.95
N LYS A 179 -53.06 -9.26 -34.72
CA LYS A 179 -53.68 -7.91 -34.62
C LYS A 179 -54.52 -7.74 -33.35
N PHE A 180 -55.19 -8.79 -32.92
CA PHE A 180 -55.93 -8.81 -31.66
C PHE A 180 -54.97 -8.68 -30.46
N TYR A 181 -53.89 -9.47 -30.43
CA TYR A 181 -52.85 -9.43 -29.39
C TYR A 181 -52.14 -8.08 -29.31
N GLN A 182 -51.84 -7.41 -30.44
CA GLN A 182 -51.22 -6.09 -30.43
C GLN A 182 -52.14 -5.03 -29.77
N THR A 183 -53.44 -5.09 -30.08
CA THR A 183 -54.44 -4.19 -29.49
C THR A 183 -54.69 -4.50 -28.00
N GLU A 184 -54.65 -5.79 -27.64
CA GLU A 184 -54.74 -6.27 -26.26
C GLU A 184 -53.53 -5.80 -25.43
N ILE A 185 -52.31 -5.91 -25.95
CA ILE A 185 -51.07 -5.52 -25.27
C ILE A 185 -51.00 -4.01 -25.05
N GLU A 186 -51.31 -3.19 -26.07
CA GLU A 186 -51.33 -1.72 -25.90
C GLU A 186 -52.37 -1.25 -24.88
N THR A 187 -53.52 -1.92 -24.83
CA THR A 187 -54.58 -1.62 -23.86
C THR A 187 -54.20 -2.08 -22.46
N TYR A 188 -53.58 -3.27 -22.34
CA TYR A 188 -53.13 -3.83 -21.06
C TYR A 188 -52.01 -2.98 -20.43
N LEU A 189 -51.05 -2.51 -21.24
CA LEU A 189 -49.97 -1.64 -20.77
C LEU A 189 -50.49 -0.29 -20.25
N LYS A 190 -51.45 0.33 -20.95
CA LYS A 190 -52.13 1.56 -20.48
C LYS A 190 -52.96 1.33 -19.23
N LEU A 191 -53.56 0.14 -19.08
CA LEU A 191 -54.31 -0.24 -17.89
C LEU A 191 -53.39 -0.35 -16.67
N ASN A 192 -52.22 -0.94 -16.84
CA ASN A 192 -51.28 -1.16 -15.73
C ASN A 192 -50.72 0.17 -15.18
N GLU A 193 -50.39 1.12 -16.05
CA GLU A 193 -50.00 2.49 -15.64
C GLU A 193 -51.15 3.23 -14.93
N SER A 194 -52.38 3.06 -15.41
CA SER A 194 -53.57 3.72 -14.87
C SER A 194 -54.06 3.07 -13.57
N GLU A 195 -53.85 1.77 -13.38
CA GLU A 195 -54.10 1.08 -12.12
C GLU A 195 -53.16 1.56 -11.01
N ALA A 196 -51.89 1.85 -11.33
CA ALA A 196 -50.98 2.44 -10.37
C ALA A 196 -51.49 3.81 -9.87
N LEU A 197 -51.92 4.69 -10.80
CA LEU A 197 -52.50 5.99 -10.48
C LEU A 197 -53.85 5.89 -9.73
N LEU A 198 -54.69 4.92 -10.10
CA LEU A 198 -55.96 4.65 -9.41
C LEU A 198 -55.75 4.13 -7.99
N ASN A 199 -54.78 3.24 -7.80
CA ASN A 199 -54.46 2.69 -6.49
C ASN A 199 -53.94 3.79 -5.54
N GLU A 200 -53.12 4.72 -6.05
CA GLU A 200 -52.67 5.90 -5.29
C GLU A 200 -53.86 6.77 -4.83
N LYS A 201 -54.81 7.07 -5.73
CA LYS A 201 -56.01 7.85 -5.40
C LYS A 201 -56.97 7.13 -4.47
N LEU A 202 -57.14 5.81 -4.61
CA LEU A 202 -57.97 5.00 -3.71
C LEU A 202 -57.36 4.88 -2.32
N GLU A 203 -56.03 4.81 -2.21
CA GLU A 203 -55.35 4.79 -0.91
C GLU A 203 -55.54 6.12 -0.18
N MET A 204 -55.36 7.24 -0.89
CA MET A 204 -55.63 8.58 -0.36
C MET A 204 -57.07 8.74 0.13
N ALA A 205 -58.03 8.34 -0.70
CA ALA A 205 -59.45 8.40 -0.38
C ALA A 205 -59.81 7.45 0.79
N ARG A 206 -59.18 6.27 0.88
CA ARG A 206 -59.36 5.33 2.00
C ARG A 206 -58.86 5.93 3.32
N LYS A 207 -57.69 6.57 3.33
CA LYS A 207 -57.17 7.27 4.53
C LYS A 207 -58.17 8.29 5.08
N ILE A 208 -58.80 9.07 4.20
CA ILE A 208 -59.81 10.07 4.59
C ILE A 208 -61.08 9.41 5.12
N TYR A 209 -61.59 8.38 4.43
CA TYR A 209 -62.78 7.65 4.86
C TYR A 209 -62.58 7.00 6.24
N ASP A 210 -61.47 6.28 6.41
CA ASP A 210 -61.13 5.60 7.64
C ASP A 210 -60.90 6.61 8.78
N SER A 211 -60.30 7.78 8.49
CA SER A 211 -60.17 8.88 9.45
C SER A 211 -61.54 9.40 9.92
N ILE A 212 -62.48 9.67 9.00
CA ILE A 212 -63.84 10.15 9.35
C ILE A 212 -64.58 9.10 10.19
N VAL A 213 -64.52 7.84 9.77
CA VAL A 213 -65.18 6.73 10.47
C VAL A 213 -64.60 6.56 11.87
N LYS A 214 -63.26 6.57 11.99
CA LYS A 214 -62.59 6.35 13.28
C LYS A 214 -62.79 7.52 14.24
N VAL A 215 -62.69 8.76 13.75
CA VAL A 215 -62.96 9.96 14.55
C VAL A 215 -64.40 9.95 15.06
N ASN A 216 -65.38 9.63 14.22
CA ASN A 216 -66.77 9.54 14.67
C ASN A 216 -67.02 8.34 15.61
N GLU A 217 -66.38 7.20 15.39
CA GLU A 217 -66.47 6.04 16.29
C GLU A 217 -65.97 6.40 17.69
N VAL A 218 -64.78 7.00 17.78
CA VAL A 218 -64.17 7.47 19.03
C VAL A 218 -65.06 8.52 19.69
N PHE A 219 -65.55 9.49 18.92
CA PHE A 219 -66.47 10.51 19.42
C PHE A 219 -67.75 9.89 20.00
N ARG A 220 -68.33 8.88 19.33
CA ARG A 220 -69.53 8.18 19.81
C ARG A 220 -69.26 7.38 21.08
N GLN A 221 -68.13 6.68 21.16
CA GLN A 221 -67.75 5.91 22.35
C GLN A 221 -67.56 6.83 23.56
N ILE A 222 -66.82 7.93 23.38
CA ILE A 222 -66.56 8.90 24.44
C ILE A 222 -67.83 9.64 24.83
N TYR A 223 -68.69 9.99 23.86
CA TYR A 223 -69.98 10.59 24.15
C TYR A 223 -70.90 9.64 24.94
N SER A 224 -70.93 8.36 24.58
CA SER A 224 -71.69 7.35 25.32
C SER A 224 -71.15 7.18 26.74
N LYS A 225 -69.82 7.22 26.91
CA LYS A 225 -69.16 7.19 28.22
C LYS A 225 -69.53 8.42 29.03
N PHE A 226 -69.44 9.62 28.44
CA PHE A 226 -69.82 10.88 29.04
C PHE A 226 -71.28 10.87 29.54
N ASN A 227 -72.22 10.50 28.67
CA ASN A 227 -73.63 10.42 29.05
C ASN A 227 -73.88 9.40 30.16
N ARG A 228 -73.24 8.23 30.11
CA ARG A 228 -73.39 7.20 31.15
C ARG A 228 -72.85 7.65 32.49
N VAL A 229 -71.70 8.32 32.51
CA VAL A 229 -71.09 8.86 33.73
C VAL A 229 -71.97 9.99 34.30
N LEU A 230 -72.49 10.86 33.44
CA LEU A 230 -73.43 11.91 33.83
C LEU A 230 -74.75 11.33 34.38
N GLU A 231 -75.29 10.28 33.76
CA GLU A 231 -76.50 9.60 34.24
C GLU A 231 -76.28 8.89 35.58
N LEU A 232 -75.12 8.25 35.76
CA LEU A 232 -74.74 7.63 37.03
C LEU A 232 -74.64 8.69 38.14
N GLU A 233 -73.99 9.81 37.86
CA GLU A 233 -73.90 10.92 38.81
C GLU A 233 -75.29 11.49 39.15
N CYS A 234 -76.12 11.73 38.13
CA CYS A 234 -77.49 12.19 38.32
C CYS A 234 -78.39 11.21 39.10
N SER A 235 -78.06 9.92 39.12
CA SER A 235 -78.85 8.89 39.81
C SER A 235 -78.42 8.64 41.25
N LYS A 236 -77.13 8.82 41.58
CA LYS A 236 -76.57 8.47 42.90
C LYS A 236 -76.06 9.66 43.71
N GLY A 237 -75.72 10.79 43.07
CA GLY A 237 -75.27 12.05 43.68
C GLY A 237 -74.07 11.89 44.62
N GLY A 238 -72.85 12.11 44.12
CA GLY A 238 -71.65 12.00 44.97
C GLY A 238 -70.30 12.31 44.32
N LEU A 239 -70.20 12.53 43.01
CA LEU A 239 -68.96 12.89 42.32
C LEU A 239 -68.88 14.40 42.10
N SER A 240 -67.73 14.98 42.42
CA SER A 240 -67.44 16.37 42.10
C SER A 240 -67.27 16.56 40.59
N ILE A 241 -67.48 17.80 40.12
CA ILE A 241 -67.29 18.19 38.70
C ILE A 241 -65.91 17.75 38.19
N ARG A 242 -64.89 17.82 39.06
CA ARG A 242 -63.51 17.44 38.74
C ARG A 242 -63.31 15.92 38.66
N GLU A 243 -64.03 15.14 39.45
CA GLU A 243 -63.98 13.67 39.35
C GLU A 243 -64.71 13.17 38.10
N VAL A 244 -65.85 13.80 37.77
CA VAL A 244 -66.55 13.52 36.51
C VAL A 244 -65.65 13.83 35.31
N SER A 245 -64.92 14.95 35.33
CA SER A 245 -64.00 15.33 34.24
C SER A 245 -62.83 14.35 34.07
N VAL A 246 -62.28 13.83 35.17
CA VAL A 246 -61.21 12.80 35.13
C VAL A 246 -61.72 11.47 34.55
N ILE A 247 -62.92 11.03 34.95
CA ILE A 247 -63.49 9.77 34.42
C ILE A 247 -63.77 9.89 32.91
N ILE A 248 -64.13 11.08 32.42
CA ILE A 248 -64.34 11.34 30.99
C ILE A 248 -63.01 11.20 30.21
N SER A 249 -61.89 11.63 30.79
CA SER A 249 -60.59 11.60 30.11
C SER A 249 -59.84 10.27 30.18
N GLU A 250 -60.19 9.37 31.10
CA GLU A 250 -59.54 8.06 31.20
C GLU A 250 -59.81 7.16 29.98
N SER A 251 -58.77 6.78 29.24
CA SER A 251 -58.85 5.72 28.22
C SER A 251 -57.51 4.98 28.05
N ASN A 252 -57.58 3.74 27.55
CA ASN A 252 -56.44 2.88 27.23
C ASN A 252 -55.79 3.20 25.88
N SER A 253 -56.48 3.91 24.96
CA SER A 253 -55.89 4.30 23.66
C SER A 253 -55.52 5.78 23.65
N THR A 254 -54.38 6.12 23.03
CA THR A 254 -53.84 7.49 22.97
C THR A 254 -54.83 8.48 22.37
N LEU A 255 -55.48 8.11 21.26
CA LEU A 255 -56.44 8.96 20.57
C LEU A 255 -57.73 9.19 21.37
N GLU A 256 -58.28 8.15 22.02
CA GLU A 256 -59.45 8.32 22.89
C GLU A 256 -59.14 9.17 24.11
N ARG A 257 -57.93 9.04 24.67
CA ARG A 257 -57.49 9.88 25.78
C ARG A 257 -57.40 11.35 25.38
N THR A 258 -56.88 11.67 24.20
CA THR A 258 -56.85 13.06 23.71
C THR A 258 -58.26 13.60 23.47
N PHE A 259 -59.14 12.84 22.81
CA PHE A 259 -60.54 13.24 22.64
C PHE A 259 -61.27 13.40 23.97
N GLY A 260 -61.02 12.50 24.93
CA GLY A 260 -61.57 12.55 26.29
C GLY A 260 -61.06 13.76 27.08
N ASN A 261 -59.79 14.14 26.93
CA ASN A 261 -59.23 15.36 27.52
C ASN A 261 -59.90 16.62 26.96
N VAL A 262 -60.09 16.70 25.65
CA VAL A 262 -60.74 17.85 25.01
C VAL A 262 -62.23 17.94 25.42
N LEU A 263 -62.93 16.80 25.49
CA LEU A 263 -64.32 16.77 25.98
C LEU A 263 -64.42 17.11 27.47
N SER A 264 -63.48 16.63 28.29
CA SER A 264 -63.36 16.98 29.70
C SER A 264 -63.19 18.48 29.88
N ASN A 265 -62.32 19.12 29.07
CA ASN A 265 -62.15 20.58 29.11
C ASN A 265 -63.43 21.32 28.69
N ALA A 266 -64.09 20.88 27.62
CA ALA A 266 -65.37 21.47 27.20
C ALA A 266 -66.47 21.32 28.27
N PHE A 267 -66.49 20.19 28.98
CA PHE A 267 -67.39 19.95 30.11
C PHE A 267 -67.09 20.88 31.28
N LEU A 268 -65.82 21.04 31.67
CA LEU A 268 -65.40 21.94 32.74
C LEU A 268 -65.75 23.40 32.42
N GLU A 269 -65.51 23.85 31.18
CA GLU A 269 -65.89 25.19 30.74
C GLU A 269 -67.41 25.41 30.77
N THR A 270 -68.18 24.44 30.31
CA THR A 270 -69.64 24.53 30.29
C THR A 270 -70.23 24.48 31.69
N ALA A 271 -69.67 23.65 32.58
CA ALA A 271 -70.03 23.59 33.99
C ALA A 271 -69.73 24.91 34.72
N ALA A 272 -68.58 25.53 34.43
CA ALA A 272 -68.20 26.81 35.03
C ALA A 272 -69.08 27.99 34.56
N ALA A 273 -69.55 27.95 33.31
CA ALA A 273 -70.44 28.95 32.75
C ALA A 273 -71.92 28.74 33.12
N TRP A 274 -72.27 27.63 33.77
CA TRP A 274 -73.65 27.30 34.11
C TRP A 274 -74.05 27.90 35.47
N PRO A 275 -75.19 28.60 35.58
CA PRO A 275 -75.56 29.31 36.80
C PRO A 275 -76.05 28.42 37.96
N LYS A 276 -76.01 27.09 37.84
CA LYS A 276 -76.62 26.13 38.79
C LYS A 276 -75.75 24.86 38.94
N ASP A 277 -75.77 24.27 40.13
CA ASP A 277 -75.01 23.04 40.44
C ASP A 277 -75.50 21.83 39.63
N LEU A 278 -74.57 20.90 39.32
CA LEU A 278 -74.83 19.70 38.53
C LEU A 278 -75.99 18.84 39.09
N ASN A 279 -76.18 18.82 40.42
CA ASN A 279 -77.29 18.13 41.07
C ASN A 279 -78.67 18.73 40.74
N GLU A 280 -78.78 20.04 40.49
CA GLU A 280 -80.03 20.63 40.02
C GLU A 280 -80.30 20.33 38.54
N ILE A 281 -79.25 20.33 37.71
CA ILE A 281 -79.32 19.97 36.29
C ILE A 281 -79.86 18.55 36.13
N CYS A 282 -79.47 17.64 37.03
CA CYS A 282 -79.87 16.25 37.03
C CYS A 282 -81.36 16.00 37.38
N LYS A 283 -82.04 16.95 38.04
CA LYS A 283 -83.46 16.80 38.43
C LYS A 283 -84.43 17.06 37.29
N ASP A 284 -84.08 17.98 36.38
CA ASP A 284 -84.90 18.33 35.23
C ASP A 284 -84.29 17.73 33.96
N PRO A 285 -84.93 16.70 33.36
CA PRO A 285 -84.44 16.08 32.12
C PRO A 285 -84.19 17.08 30.99
N ARG A 286 -84.96 18.19 30.94
CA ARG A 286 -84.79 19.24 29.93
C ARG A 286 -83.50 20.02 30.17
N GLN A 287 -83.20 20.40 31.41
CA GLN A 287 -81.96 21.10 31.74
C GLN A 287 -80.74 20.21 31.53
N ARG A 288 -80.82 18.92 31.90
CA ARG A 288 -79.76 17.93 31.60
C ARG A 288 -79.48 17.83 30.11
N SER A 289 -80.53 17.72 29.29
CA SER A 289 -80.35 17.67 27.83
C SER A 289 -79.74 18.95 27.26
N SER A 290 -80.10 20.11 27.82
CA SER A 290 -79.55 21.41 27.40
C SER A 290 -78.08 21.56 27.80
N PHE A 291 -77.70 21.11 29.00
CA PHE A 291 -76.32 21.12 29.47
C PHE A 291 -75.42 20.22 28.62
N VAL A 292 -75.88 19.00 28.32
CA VAL A 292 -75.17 18.07 27.42
C VAL A 292 -75.03 18.68 26.02
N ALA A 293 -76.07 19.32 25.50
CA ALA A 293 -76.04 19.97 24.19
C ALA A 293 -75.03 21.14 24.14
N GLN A 294 -74.97 21.98 25.17
CA GLN A 294 -74.02 23.09 25.24
C GLN A 294 -72.57 22.59 25.41
N THR A 295 -72.37 21.54 26.23
CA THR A 295 -71.07 20.90 26.40
C THR A 295 -70.56 20.34 25.08
N LEU A 296 -71.42 19.66 24.32
CA LEU A 296 -71.09 19.14 23.00
C LEU A 296 -70.83 20.25 21.99
N ALA A 297 -71.65 21.30 21.96
CA ALA A 297 -71.43 22.44 21.08
C ALA A 297 -70.05 23.08 21.33
N ARG A 298 -69.64 23.21 22.60
CA ARG A 298 -68.32 23.72 22.97
C ARG A 298 -67.22 22.76 22.53
N PHE A 299 -67.38 21.46 22.75
CA PHE A 299 -66.44 20.44 22.30
C PHE A 299 -66.23 20.49 20.77
N VAL A 300 -67.31 20.51 19.99
CA VAL A 300 -67.25 20.56 18.52
C VAL A 300 -66.53 21.81 18.02
N SER A 301 -66.58 22.92 18.77
CA SER A 301 -65.90 24.18 18.39
C SER A 301 -64.39 24.19 18.63
N ILE A 302 -63.88 23.45 19.63
CA ILE A 302 -62.46 23.48 20.04
C ILE A 302 -61.71 22.24 19.54
N ALA A 303 -62.41 21.13 19.36
CA ALA A 303 -61.84 19.84 18.99
C ALA A 303 -61.05 19.84 17.67
N PRO A 304 -61.51 20.50 16.58
CA PRO A 304 -60.76 20.48 15.31
C PRO A 304 -59.35 21.06 15.41
N ASP A 305 -59.16 22.14 16.16
CA ASP A 305 -57.87 22.78 16.36
C ASP A 305 -56.95 22.01 17.31
N SER A 306 -57.53 21.35 18.31
CA SER A 306 -56.76 20.66 19.36
C SER A 306 -56.34 19.25 18.96
N LEU A 307 -57.03 18.63 18.01
CA LEU A 307 -56.86 17.21 17.64
C LEU A 307 -56.27 17.02 16.23
N SER A 308 -56.08 18.09 15.47
CA SER A 308 -55.61 18.04 14.08
C SER A 308 -54.23 17.40 13.93
N ASN A 309 -53.28 17.69 14.83
CA ASN A 309 -51.92 17.13 14.77
C ASN A 309 -51.92 15.64 15.10
N ASP A 310 -52.62 15.21 16.15
CA ASP A 310 -52.69 13.79 16.56
C ASP A 310 -53.38 12.93 15.49
N VAL A 311 -54.45 13.44 14.86
CA VAL A 311 -55.13 12.74 13.75
C VAL A 311 -54.26 12.75 12.49
N GLY A 312 -53.57 13.85 12.22
CA GLY A 312 -52.64 13.97 11.10
C GLY A 312 -51.47 12.99 11.18
N GLU A 313 -50.85 12.84 12.35
CA GLU A 313 -49.75 11.90 12.57
C GLU A 313 -50.22 10.44 12.47
N LEU A 314 -51.42 10.13 12.96
CA LEU A 314 -51.95 8.75 12.96
C LEU A 314 -52.36 8.25 11.58
N PHE A 315 -52.85 9.13 10.70
CA PHE A 315 -53.34 8.77 9.36
C PHE A 315 -52.49 9.32 8.20
N GLY A 316 -51.39 10.01 8.51
CA GLY A 316 -50.48 10.60 7.52
C GLY A 316 -51.10 11.75 6.73
N LEU A 317 -51.94 12.57 7.37
CA LEU A 317 -52.63 13.71 6.77
C LEU A 317 -52.03 15.02 7.28
N ASP A 318 -52.05 16.06 6.45
CA ASP A 318 -51.59 17.38 6.90
C ASP A 318 -52.57 17.98 7.94
N PRO A 319 -52.10 18.92 8.80
CA PRO A 319 -52.91 19.45 9.89
C PRO A 319 -54.18 20.20 9.43
N GLU A 320 -54.17 20.85 8.27
CA GLU A 320 -55.34 21.56 7.72
C GLU A 320 -56.41 20.57 7.26
N SER A 321 -56.02 19.56 6.48
CA SER A 321 -56.90 18.46 6.04
C SER A 321 -57.51 17.70 7.22
N SER A 322 -56.69 17.43 8.24
CA SER A 322 -57.12 16.76 9.47
C SER A 322 -58.15 17.59 10.23
N LYS A 323 -57.94 18.91 10.33
CA LYS A 323 -58.89 19.84 10.95
C LYS A 323 -60.23 19.86 10.22
N THR A 324 -60.23 19.87 8.88
CA THR A 324 -61.45 19.80 8.07
C THR A 324 -62.19 18.48 8.29
N ILE A 325 -61.49 17.36 8.31
CA ILE A 325 -62.06 16.02 8.58
C ILE A 325 -62.71 15.95 9.97
N ILE A 326 -62.01 16.41 11.00
CA ILE A 326 -62.54 16.41 12.38
C ILE A 326 -63.78 17.29 12.47
N THR A 327 -63.75 18.47 11.86
CA THR A 327 -64.89 19.40 11.83
C THR A 327 -66.11 18.74 11.19
N ILE A 328 -65.94 18.12 10.03
CA ILE A 328 -67.00 17.43 9.31
C ILE A 328 -67.53 16.25 10.15
N ALA A 329 -66.65 15.37 10.64
CA ALA A 329 -67.05 14.19 11.39
C ALA A 329 -67.82 14.54 12.68
N LEU A 330 -67.40 15.57 13.41
CA LEU A 330 -68.03 15.99 14.65
C LEU A 330 -69.36 16.73 14.42
N SER A 331 -69.47 17.50 13.33
CA SER A 331 -70.70 18.24 12.98
C SER A 331 -71.92 17.34 12.75
N LEU A 332 -71.67 16.09 12.36
CA LEU A 332 -72.72 15.09 12.14
C LEU A 332 -73.39 14.67 13.46
N GLY A 333 -72.63 14.69 14.55
CA GLY A 333 -73.11 14.30 15.88
C GLY A 333 -72.96 12.80 16.20
N PRO A 334 -73.05 12.43 17.48
CA PRO A 334 -72.55 11.14 17.97
C PRO A 334 -73.47 9.93 17.69
N LYS A 335 -74.72 10.16 17.27
CA LYS A 335 -75.70 9.08 16.98
C LYS A 335 -75.93 8.86 15.49
N VAL A 336 -75.01 9.35 14.65
CA VAL A 336 -75.19 9.29 13.21
C VAL A 336 -75.11 7.87 12.66
N LYS A 337 -76.06 7.57 11.77
CA LYS A 337 -76.12 6.31 11.03
C LYS A 337 -75.02 6.29 9.96
N ARG A 338 -74.54 5.09 9.65
CA ARG A 338 -73.40 4.86 8.73
C ARG A 338 -73.60 5.49 7.35
N GLU A 339 -74.84 5.54 6.86
CA GLU A 339 -75.22 6.13 5.58
C GLU A 339 -74.92 7.64 5.46
N VAL A 340 -74.97 8.39 6.57
CA VAL A 340 -74.71 9.85 6.55
C VAL A 340 -73.20 10.15 6.64
N LEU A 341 -72.39 9.20 7.13
CA LEU A 341 -70.92 9.32 7.09
C LEU A 341 -70.39 9.30 5.66
N GLU A 342 -71.13 8.66 4.76
CA GLU A 342 -70.78 8.55 3.35
C GLU A 342 -71.00 9.87 2.61
N SER A 343 -72.06 10.61 2.93
CA SER A 343 -72.22 11.97 2.40
C SER A 343 -71.16 12.93 2.95
N ALA A 344 -70.74 12.72 4.20
CA ALA A 344 -69.70 13.52 4.81
C ALA A 344 -68.32 13.27 4.18
N PHE A 345 -68.05 12.01 3.82
CA PHE A 345 -66.87 11.65 3.06
C PHE A 345 -66.82 12.34 1.69
N VAL A 346 -67.95 12.37 0.97
CA VAL A 346 -68.05 13.06 -0.33
C VAL A 346 -67.75 14.56 -0.18
N GLU A 347 -68.29 15.21 0.85
CA GLU A 347 -68.05 16.63 1.09
C GLU A 347 -66.61 16.90 1.55
N ALA A 348 -66.00 15.99 2.33
CA ALA A 348 -64.60 16.10 2.74
C ALA A 348 -63.64 16.04 1.54
N LEU A 349 -63.83 15.09 0.62
CA LEU A 349 -63.02 15.00 -0.60
C LEU A 349 -63.17 16.24 -1.49
N ARG A 350 -64.38 16.80 -1.56
CA ARG A 350 -64.66 18.02 -2.30
C ARG A 350 -63.97 19.23 -1.68
N LEU A 351 -63.99 19.38 -0.36
CA LEU A 351 -63.41 20.54 0.31
C LEU A 351 -61.88 20.50 0.36
N ILE A 352 -61.28 19.32 0.54
CA ILE A 352 -59.83 19.19 0.73
C ILE A 352 -59.11 19.12 -0.63
N TYR A 353 -59.64 18.35 -1.58
CA TYR A 353 -58.95 18.05 -2.86
C TYR A 353 -59.74 18.48 -4.10
N ASN A 354 -60.82 19.24 -3.92
CA ASN A 354 -61.66 19.73 -5.02
C ASN A 354 -62.20 18.62 -5.94
N VAL A 355 -62.42 17.43 -5.39
CA VAL A 355 -62.94 16.28 -6.14
C VAL A 355 -64.45 16.49 -6.36
N PRO A 356 -64.95 16.40 -7.61
CA PRO A 356 -66.37 16.58 -7.89
C PRO A 356 -67.20 15.43 -7.28
N ALA A 357 -68.41 15.75 -6.82
CA ALA A 357 -69.21 14.85 -5.98
C ALA A 357 -69.50 13.47 -6.62
N ASN A 358 -69.70 13.44 -7.94
CA ASN A 358 -69.88 12.20 -8.70
C ASN A 358 -68.64 11.31 -8.69
N GLU A 359 -67.44 11.88 -8.68
CA GLU A 359 -66.19 11.12 -8.59
C GLU A 359 -65.89 10.65 -7.17
N ALA A 360 -66.20 11.47 -6.17
CA ALA A 360 -66.08 11.09 -4.77
C ALA A 360 -66.99 9.89 -4.41
N ILE A 361 -68.20 9.83 -4.99
CA ILE A 361 -69.12 8.68 -4.81
C ILE A 361 -68.53 7.40 -5.44
N LEU A 362 -67.91 7.51 -6.62
CA LEU A 362 -67.26 6.36 -7.26
C LEU A 362 -66.04 5.89 -6.45
N LEU A 363 -65.24 6.80 -5.91
CA LEU A 363 -64.12 6.47 -5.02
C LEU A 363 -64.60 5.78 -3.75
N LEU A 364 -65.69 6.24 -3.14
CA LEU A 364 -66.32 5.55 -2.02
C LEU A 364 -66.76 4.13 -2.39
N GLY A 365 -67.36 3.99 -3.57
CA GLY A 365 -67.73 2.68 -4.14
C GLY A 365 -66.52 1.75 -4.27
N GLY A 366 -65.41 2.26 -4.81
CA GLY A 366 -64.15 1.53 -4.94
C GLY A 366 -63.55 1.12 -3.59
N ILE A 367 -63.54 2.00 -2.59
CA ILE A 367 -63.02 1.70 -1.24
C ILE A 367 -63.80 0.54 -0.58
N LYS A 368 -65.12 0.52 -0.80
CA LYS A 368 -66.03 -0.51 -0.30
C LYS A 368 -65.98 -1.82 -1.08
N GLY A 369 -65.20 -1.89 -2.15
CA GLY A 369 -65.07 -3.08 -2.98
C GLY A 369 -66.21 -3.27 -3.99
N HIS A 370 -66.96 -2.22 -4.33
CA HIS A 370 -67.93 -2.30 -5.42
C HIS A 370 -67.18 -2.32 -6.75
N ALA A 371 -67.16 -3.50 -7.37
CA ALA A 371 -66.43 -3.75 -8.60
C ALA A 371 -66.91 -2.86 -9.77
N GLU A 372 -68.19 -2.50 -9.79
CA GLU A 372 -68.77 -1.64 -10.81
C GLU A 372 -68.27 -0.18 -10.71
N ALA A 373 -68.15 0.34 -9.48
CA ALA A 373 -67.57 1.66 -9.24
C ALA A 373 -66.06 1.68 -9.58
N ARG A 374 -65.35 0.59 -9.27
CA ARG A 374 -63.94 0.42 -9.63
C ARG A 374 -63.75 0.39 -11.15
N ALA A 375 -64.63 -0.28 -11.88
CA ALA A 375 -64.59 -0.31 -13.34
C ALA A 375 -64.81 1.07 -13.97
N GLU A 376 -65.80 1.83 -13.48
CA GLU A 376 -66.07 3.20 -13.96
C GLU A 376 -64.91 4.16 -13.69
N LEU A 377 -64.21 4.01 -12.56
CA LEU A 377 -63.00 4.78 -12.28
C LEU A 377 -61.87 4.44 -13.25
N ILE A 378 -61.66 3.16 -13.55
CA ILE A 378 -60.66 2.70 -14.52
C ILE A 378 -60.94 3.30 -15.90
N ILE A 379 -62.20 3.23 -16.36
CA ILE A 379 -62.64 3.78 -17.65
C ILE A 379 -62.40 5.30 -17.71
N LYS A 380 -62.74 6.01 -16.63
CA LYS A 380 -62.61 7.46 -16.54
C LYS A 380 -61.14 7.91 -16.51
N TYR A 381 -60.28 7.27 -15.71
CA TYR A 381 -58.87 7.65 -15.61
C TYR A 381 -58.05 7.25 -16.84
N MET A 382 -58.41 6.17 -17.52
CA MET A 382 -57.86 5.83 -18.84
C MET A 382 -58.40 6.69 -19.98
N ASN A 383 -59.40 7.56 -19.71
CA ASN A 383 -60.09 8.37 -20.69
C ASN A 383 -60.59 7.54 -21.91
N VAL A 384 -61.18 6.37 -21.63
CA VAL A 384 -61.63 5.44 -22.67
C VAL A 384 -62.87 6.01 -23.36
N THR A 385 -62.71 6.40 -24.62
CA THR A 385 -63.80 6.97 -25.44
C THR A 385 -64.57 5.91 -26.25
N ASN A 386 -64.01 4.70 -26.40
CA ASN A 386 -64.64 3.61 -27.14
C ASN A 386 -65.62 2.82 -26.26
N GLY A 387 -66.90 2.84 -26.62
CA GLY A 387 -67.99 2.26 -25.84
C GLY A 387 -67.89 0.75 -25.63
N CYS A 388 -67.31 -0.01 -26.57
CA CYS A 388 -67.16 -1.45 -26.38
C CYS A 388 -66.05 -1.78 -25.40
N ILE A 389 -64.89 -1.12 -25.52
CA ILE A 389 -63.77 -1.29 -24.60
C ILE A 389 -64.18 -0.91 -23.18
N ALA A 390 -64.94 0.17 -23.01
CA ALA A 390 -65.51 0.55 -21.72
C ALA A 390 -66.43 -0.56 -21.14
N THR A 391 -67.21 -1.23 -21.99
CA THR A 391 -68.10 -2.33 -21.56
C THR A 391 -67.32 -3.59 -21.20
N ALA A 392 -66.29 -3.94 -21.97
CA ALA A 392 -65.40 -5.05 -21.67
C ALA A 392 -64.64 -4.85 -20.35
N ILE A 393 -64.19 -3.62 -20.06
CA ILE A 393 -63.57 -3.27 -18.79
C ILE A 393 -64.56 -3.42 -17.62
N ARG A 394 -65.83 -2.99 -17.79
CA ARG A 394 -66.86 -3.24 -16.77
C ARG A 394 -67.06 -4.69 -16.48
N GLU A 395 -67.26 -5.52 -17.50
CA GLU A 395 -67.47 -6.95 -17.31
C GLU A 395 -66.27 -7.62 -16.66
N SER A 396 -65.07 -7.32 -17.13
CA SER A 396 -63.84 -7.90 -16.60
C SER A 396 -63.64 -7.58 -15.12
N VAL A 397 -63.83 -6.32 -14.72
CA VAL A 397 -63.62 -5.91 -13.32
C VAL A 397 -64.77 -6.39 -12.42
N THR A 398 -66.02 -6.42 -12.93
CA THR A 398 -67.19 -6.83 -12.13
C THR A 398 -67.31 -8.34 -11.95
N THR A 399 -67.00 -9.11 -13.00
CA THR A 399 -67.09 -10.59 -12.98
C THR A 399 -65.77 -11.27 -12.69
N ASN A 400 -64.69 -10.47 -12.55
CA ASN A 400 -63.32 -10.93 -12.36
C ASN A 400 -62.83 -11.86 -13.50
N SER A 401 -63.45 -11.75 -14.69
CA SER A 401 -63.03 -12.47 -15.88
C SER A 401 -61.84 -11.76 -16.53
N PRO A 402 -60.90 -12.50 -17.16
CA PRO A 402 -59.78 -11.89 -17.85
C PRO A 402 -60.27 -10.88 -18.90
N LEU A 403 -59.68 -9.68 -18.94
CA LEU A 403 -60.10 -8.61 -19.86
C LEU A 403 -60.07 -9.05 -21.33
N SER A 404 -59.16 -9.96 -21.66
CA SER A 404 -59.05 -10.63 -22.96
C SER A 404 -60.32 -11.36 -23.38
N VAL A 405 -60.98 -12.04 -22.43
CA VAL A 405 -62.24 -12.76 -22.65
C VAL A 405 -63.37 -11.77 -22.92
N SER A 406 -63.42 -10.65 -22.21
CA SER A 406 -64.45 -9.61 -22.42
C SER A 406 -64.21 -8.78 -23.68
N LEU A 407 -62.95 -8.51 -24.05
CA LEU A 407 -62.57 -7.83 -25.29
C LEU A 407 -62.82 -8.69 -26.53
N SER A 408 -62.70 -10.02 -26.43
CA SER A 408 -63.03 -10.94 -27.54
C SER A 408 -64.49 -10.83 -28.01
N ARG A 409 -65.38 -10.31 -27.15
CA ARG A 409 -66.79 -10.06 -27.50
C ARG A 409 -66.99 -8.71 -28.21
N CYS A 410 -65.99 -7.83 -28.20
CA CYS A 410 -66.11 -6.51 -28.81
C CYS A 410 -66.11 -6.49 -30.35
N GLU A 411 -65.84 -7.63 -30.98
CA GLU A 411 -65.81 -7.77 -32.44
C GLU A 411 -67.07 -8.37 -33.06
N THR A 412 -68.18 -8.51 -32.34
CA THR A 412 -69.43 -8.94 -32.99
C THR A 412 -69.97 -7.94 -34.01
N GLU A 413 -69.58 -6.66 -33.96
CA GLU A 413 -69.91 -5.70 -35.02
C GLU A 413 -68.93 -5.73 -36.21
N GLY A 414 -67.72 -6.26 -36.03
CA GLY A 414 -66.69 -6.36 -37.07
C GLY A 414 -66.80 -7.62 -37.92
N LEU A 415 -67.01 -8.78 -37.29
CA LEU A 415 -67.08 -10.07 -37.97
C LEU A 415 -68.31 -10.18 -38.90
N LEU A 416 -69.45 -9.62 -38.47
CA LEU A 416 -70.70 -9.56 -39.26
C LEU A 416 -70.57 -8.65 -40.49
N LYS A 417 -69.77 -7.58 -40.41
CA LYS A 417 -69.55 -6.65 -41.52
C LYS A 417 -68.60 -7.24 -42.57
N VAL A 418 -67.55 -7.95 -42.12
CA VAL A 418 -66.61 -8.68 -42.98
C VAL A 418 -67.28 -9.86 -43.71
N LEU A 419 -68.20 -10.58 -43.05
CA LEU A 419 -68.97 -11.65 -43.69
C LEU A 419 -70.04 -11.13 -44.67
N ASN A 420 -70.61 -9.96 -44.42
CA ASN A 420 -71.54 -9.30 -45.34
C ASN A 420 -70.81 -8.76 -46.60
N ASP A 421 -69.60 -8.21 -46.44
CA ASP A 421 -68.79 -7.69 -47.55
C ASP A 421 -68.16 -8.80 -48.41
N LEU A 422 -67.85 -9.98 -47.84
CA LEU A 422 -67.23 -11.09 -48.59
C LEU A 422 -68.25 -12.03 -49.26
N TYR A 423 -69.45 -12.20 -48.70
CA TYR A 423 -70.41 -13.21 -49.18
C TYR A 423 -71.84 -12.69 -49.41
N GLY A 424 -72.12 -11.40 -49.13
CA GLY A 424 -73.37 -10.74 -49.53
C GLY A 424 -74.65 -11.34 -48.93
N VAL A 425 -74.62 -11.76 -47.66
CA VAL A 425 -75.80 -12.34 -46.98
C VAL A 425 -76.26 -11.47 -45.83
N ASP A 426 -77.54 -11.10 -45.87
CA ASP A 426 -78.18 -10.14 -44.96
C ASP A 426 -78.26 -10.65 -43.50
N PRO A 427 -77.95 -9.81 -42.47
CA PRO A 427 -77.74 -10.25 -41.08
C PRO A 427 -78.98 -10.86 -40.39
N LEU A 428 -80.17 -10.66 -40.94
CA LEU A 428 -81.42 -11.16 -40.34
C LEU A 428 -81.58 -12.68 -40.44
N SER A 429 -80.92 -13.33 -41.41
CA SER A 429 -81.07 -14.77 -41.65
C SER A 429 -80.31 -15.65 -40.64
N LEU A 430 -79.23 -15.12 -40.04
CA LEU A 430 -78.39 -15.86 -39.09
C LEU A 430 -79.02 -15.96 -37.69
N ASN A 431 -79.83 -14.96 -37.31
CA ASN A 431 -80.52 -14.93 -36.01
C ASN A 431 -81.67 -15.97 -35.92
N VAL A 432 -82.23 -16.40 -37.05
CA VAL A 432 -83.31 -17.40 -37.09
C VAL A 432 -82.79 -18.84 -36.93
N SER A 433 -81.56 -19.11 -37.38
CA SER A 433 -80.95 -20.44 -37.21
C SER A 433 -80.48 -20.71 -35.77
N LEU A 434 -80.16 -19.66 -35.00
CA LEU A 434 -79.73 -19.77 -33.61
C LEU A 434 -80.92 -19.87 -32.63
N ALA A 435 -82.12 -19.44 -33.04
CA ALA A 435 -83.34 -19.62 -32.26
C ALA A 435 -83.98 -21.02 -32.38
N TYR A 436 -83.66 -21.81 -33.42
CA TYR A 436 -84.27 -23.14 -33.64
C TYR A 436 -83.62 -24.28 -32.83
N ARG A 437 -82.50 -24.01 -32.15
CA ARG A 437 -81.80 -24.97 -31.28
C ARG A 437 -81.71 -24.44 -29.87
N GLY A 438 -82.87 -24.13 -29.28
CA GLY A 438 -83.03 -23.65 -27.91
C GLY A 438 -82.32 -24.52 -26.86
N LEU A 439 -81.02 -24.33 -26.73
CA LEU A 439 -80.17 -24.80 -25.66
C LEU A 439 -79.91 -23.61 -24.73
N THR A 440 -80.79 -23.49 -23.75
CA THR A 440 -80.34 -23.30 -22.37
C THR A 440 -81.03 -24.31 -21.46
N SER A 441 -80.48 -24.39 -20.25
CA SER A 441 -80.86 -25.17 -19.08
C SER A 441 -80.34 -26.62 -19.02
N ASP A 442 -79.11 -26.70 -18.52
CA ASP A 442 -78.84 -27.39 -17.27
C ASP A 442 -78.73 -28.93 -17.28
N TRP A 443 -77.52 -29.34 -17.66
CA TRP A 443 -76.58 -29.94 -16.71
C TRP A 443 -76.78 -31.37 -16.19
N LEU A 444 -77.86 -32.10 -16.46
CA LEU A 444 -78.08 -33.40 -15.81
C LEU A 444 -78.50 -34.56 -16.73
N ASP A 445 -77.88 -34.67 -17.91
CA ASP A 445 -77.55 -35.98 -18.51
C ASP A 445 -76.06 -36.32 -18.30
N TYR A 446 -75.49 -35.66 -17.28
CA TYR A 446 -74.11 -35.71 -16.81
C TYR A 446 -73.69 -37.05 -16.20
N PHE A 447 -74.54 -38.07 -15.99
CA PHE A 447 -74.04 -39.37 -15.51
C PHE A 447 -74.99 -40.54 -15.77
N ALA A 448 -74.60 -41.47 -16.67
CA ALA A 448 -74.64 -42.94 -16.49
C ALA A 448 -74.59 -43.62 -17.88
N LYS A 449 -73.42 -44.07 -18.35
CA LYS A 449 -72.74 -45.38 -18.09
C LYS A 449 -72.97 -46.44 -19.19
N GLU A 450 -71.85 -46.70 -19.89
CA GLU A 450 -71.34 -47.99 -20.42
C GLU A 450 -72.20 -48.88 -21.33
N THR A 451 -71.81 -49.03 -22.61
CA THR A 451 -71.46 -50.36 -23.21
C THR A 451 -70.99 -50.41 -24.68
N ILE A 452 -70.96 -49.32 -25.47
CA ILE A 452 -70.49 -49.38 -26.90
C ILE A 452 -69.08 -48.77 -27.11
N TYR A 453 -68.61 -47.97 -26.13
CA TYR A 453 -67.27 -47.39 -26.04
C TYR A 453 -66.13 -48.44 -25.91
N GLU A 454 -66.44 -49.69 -25.51
CA GLU A 454 -65.43 -50.76 -25.34
C GLU A 454 -65.25 -51.67 -26.58
N LYS A 455 -66.24 -51.83 -27.48
CA LYS A 455 -66.13 -52.80 -28.61
C LYS A 455 -65.72 -52.20 -29.95
N LEU A 456 -65.83 -50.89 -30.15
CA LEU A 456 -65.28 -50.23 -31.34
C LEU A 456 -63.76 -49.93 -31.22
N ARG A 457 -63.17 -50.24 -30.06
CA ARG A 457 -61.73 -50.24 -29.77
C ARG A 457 -60.96 -51.41 -30.41
N GLY A 458 -61.62 -52.41 -31.00
CA GLY A 458 -60.96 -53.67 -31.38
C GLY A 458 -60.44 -53.81 -32.81
N PHE A 459 -61.10 -53.21 -33.81
CA PHE A 459 -60.92 -53.65 -35.21
C PHE A 459 -60.88 -52.49 -36.19
N GLY A 460 -59.97 -51.54 -35.98
CA GLY A 460 -59.84 -50.31 -36.76
C GLY A 460 -60.22 -50.46 -38.23
N VAL A 461 -61.35 -49.85 -38.62
CA VAL A 461 -61.59 -49.13 -39.88
C VAL A 461 -63.01 -48.48 -39.84
N PRO A 462 -63.16 -47.24 -40.37
CA PRO A 462 -64.37 -46.41 -40.26
C PRO A 462 -65.25 -46.48 -41.52
N HIS A 463 -66.56 -46.23 -41.40
CA HIS A 463 -67.51 -46.36 -42.53
C HIS A 463 -68.09 -45.03 -43.06
N PRO A 464 -67.43 -43.85 -42.95
CA PRO A 464 -67.44 -43.05 -44.18
C PRO A 464 -66.27 -42.04 -44.36
N ILE A 465 -65.42 -42.10 -45.39
CA ILE A 465 -65.28 -42.98 -46.56
C ILE A 465 -66.54 -43.08 -47.46
N ALA A 466 -67.71 -42.59 -47.04
CA ALA A 466 -68.86 -42.32 -47.91
C ALA A 466 -68.94 -40.82 -48.23
N PHE A 467 -68.13 -39.99 -47.56
CA PHE A 467 -67.88 -38.61 -47.96
C PHE A 467 -66.45 -38.42 -48.43
N GLU A 468 -65.93 -39.43 -49.12
CA GLU A 468 -64.67 -39.39 -49.87
C GLU A 468 -64.74 -38.50 -51.12
N ILE A 469 -65.89 -37.92 -51.50
CA ILE A 469 -66.05 -37.56 -52.92
C ILE A 469 -66.01 -36.05 -53.21
N ALA A 470 -66.00 -35.18 -52.22
CA ALA A 470 -66.15 -33.75 -52.48
C ALA A 470 -64.97 -32.91 -51.99
N PHE A 471 -63.84 -33.01 -52.69
CA PHE A 471 -62.85 -31.92 -52.87
C PHE A 471 -61.55 -31.97 -52.04
N GLU A 472 -60.63 -32.78 -52.56
CA GLU A 472 -59.22 -32.47 -52.92
C GLU A 472 -58.32 -31.57 -52.03
N GLY A 473 -57.36 -32.22 -51.35
CA GLY A 473 -55.97 -32.25 -51.84
C GLY A 473 -54.87 -31.54 -51.01
N VAL A 474 -53.82 -32.32 -50.70
CA VAL A 474 -52.40 -31.96 -50.42
C VAL A 474 -51.91 -31.88 -48.95
N LYS A 475 -51.54 -33.06 -48.40
CA LYS A 475 -50.43 -33.46 -47.48
C LYS A 475 -49.93 -32.53 -46.32
N PRO A 476 -50.13 -32.92 -45.04
CA PRO A 476 -49.53 -32.39 -43.82
C PRO A 476 -48.36 -33.25 -43.32
N SER A 477 -47.50 -32.66 -42.50
CA SER A 477 -46.42 -33.35 -41.82
C SER A 477 -46.93 -34.12 -40.59
N GLU A 478 -46.17 -35.14 -40.18
CA GLU A 478 -46.43 -36.00 -39.00
C GLU A 478 -46.68 -35.25 -37.68
N TYR A 479 -46.36 -33.95 -37.65
CA TYR A 479 -46.40 -33.06 -36.49
C TYR A 479 -47.81 -32.82 -35.95
N GLU A 480 -48.74 -32.52 -36.85
CA GLU A 480 -50.09 -32.12 -36.50
C GLU A 480 -50.86 -33.23 -35.77
N VAL A 481 -50.59 -34.49 -36.15
CA VAL A 481 -51.20 -35.71 -35.59
C VAL A 481 -50.73 -35.95 -34.17
N LEU A 482 -49.40 -35.86 -33.97
CA LEU A 482 -48.78 -36.11 -32.67
C LEU A 482 -49.18 -35.03 -31.66
N TYR A 483 -49.32 -33.78 -32.11
CA TYR A 483 -49.70 -32.64 -31.25
C TYR A 483 -51.09 -32.78 -30.67
N GLN A 484 -52.09 -33.06 -31.50
CA GLN A 484 -53.45 -33.20 -31.02
C GLN A 484 -53.65 -34.42 -30.11
N THR A 485 -52.88 -35.49 -30.33
CA THR A 485 -52.94 -36.70 -29.49
C THR A 485 -52.39 -36.42 -28.08
N LEU A 486 -51.26 -35.71 -27.98
CA LEU A 486 -50.65 -35.29 -26.71
C LEU A 486 -51.50 -34.26 -25.95
N ASN A 487 -52.15 -33.35 -26.68
CA ASN A 487 -53.01 -32.33 -26.06
C ASN A 487 -54.29 -32.95 -25.47
N ALA A 488 -54.85 -33.97 -26.13
CA ALA A 488 -56.03 -34.70 -25.64
C ALA A 488 -55.75 -35.61 -24.43
N SER A 489 -54.50 -36.07 -24.24
CA SER A 489 -54.11 -36.86 -23.05
C SER A 489 -53.78 -36.00 -21.83
N GLY A 490 -53.91 -34.67 -21.93
CA GLY A 490 -53.57 -33.72 -20.86
C GLY A 490 -52.07 -33.57 -20.63
N SER A 491 -51.24 -33.82 -21.65
CA SER A 491 -49.78 -33.72 -21.53
C SER A 491 -49.32 -32.28 -21.36
N LEU A 492 -48.52 -32.00 -20.34
CA LEU A 492 -48.08 -30.66 -19.93
C LEU A 492 -47.21 -29.92 -20.97
N TYR A 493 -46.75 -30.58 -22.04
CA TYR A 493 -45.87 -30.00 -23.07
C TYR A 493 -46.19 -30.52 -24.49
N ALA A 494 -47.48 -30.67 -24.81
CA ALA A 494 -47.95 -31.35 -26.00
C ALA A 494 -47.37 -30.81 -27.32
N LYS A 495 -47.17 -29.48 -27.43
CA LYS A 495 -46.73 -28.79 -28.65
C LYS A 495 -45.27 -29.08 -28.97
N GLU A 496 -44.43 -28.97 -27.97
CA GLU A 496 -42.99 -29.13 -28.05
C GLU A 496 -42.60 -30.60 -28.30
N ILE A 497 -43.30 -31.53 -27.63
CA ILE A 497 -43.09 -32.97 -27.79
C ILE A 497 -43.51 -33.45 -29.18
N ALA A 498 -44.66 -33.00 -29.67
CA ALA A 498 -45.13 -33.37 -31.01
C ALA A 498 -44.24 -32.86 -32.13
N PHE A 499 -43.75 -31.62 -32.00
CA PHE A 499 -42.88 -30.96 -32.98
C PHE A 499 -41.63 -31.77 -33.20
N ALA A 500 -41.05 -32.20 -32.10
CA ALA A 500 -39.85 -32.96 -32.08
C ALA A 500 -40.03 -34.38 -32.60
N MET A 501 -41.14 -35.05 -32.28
CA MET A 501 -41.42 -36.39 -32.80
C MET A 501 -41.50 -36.40 -34.33
N ALA A 502 -42.20 -35.43 -34.92
CA ALA A 502 -42.45 -35.39 -36.35
C ALA A 502 -41.27 -34.94 -37.23
N HIS A 503 -40.30 -34.24 -36.67
CA HIS A 503 -39.16 -33.68 -37.41
C HIS A 503 -37.85 -34.43 -37.16
N SER A 504 -37.94 -35.65 -36.63
CA SER A 504 -36.79 -36.46 -36.21
C SER A 504 -36.84 -37.84 -36.84
N LYS A 505 -35.71 -38.38 -37.28
CA LYS A 505 -35.66 -39.65 -38.02
C LYS A 505 -35.57 -40.89 -37.12
N ASP A 506 -35.23 -40.69 -35.86
CA ASP A 506 -35.14 -41.74 -34.85
C ASP A 506 -35.59 -41.21 -33.47
N PHE A 507 -35.86 -42.12 -32.54
CA PHE A 507 -36.43 -41.78 -31.23
C PHE A 507 -35.52 -40.85 -30.44
N GLU A 508 -34.21 -41.07 -30.57
CA GLU A 508 -33.20 -40.29 -29.87
C GLU A 508 -33.11 -38.86 -30.41
N GLN A 509 -33.29 -38.65 -31.71
CA GLN A 509 -33.36 -37.33 -32.32
C GLN A 509 -34.64 -36.59 -31.89
N ALA A 510 -35.78 -37.29 -31.81
CA ALA A 510 -37.04 -36.70 -31.35
C ALA A 510 -36.97 -36.28 -29.91
N LYS A 511 -36.50 -37.17 -29.05
CA LYS A 511 -36.25 -36.92 -27.64
C LYS A 511 -35.43 -35.65 -27.44
N LYS A 512 -34.31 -35.50 -28.17
CA LYS A 512 -33.46 -34.29 -28.11
C LYS A 512 -34.23 -33.02 -28.51
N ILE A 513 -34.93 -33.02 -29.65
CA ILE A 513 -35.65 -31.82 -30.12
C ILE A 513 -36.81 -31.44 -29.18
N ALA A 514 -37.47 -32.41 -28.53
CA ALA A 514 -38.61 -32.17 -27.65
C ALA A 514 -38.16 -31.43 -26.40
N LEU A 515 -37.11 -31.97 -25.77
CA LEU A 515 -36.48 -31.38 -24.60
C LEU A 515 -35.96 -29.98 -24.94
N VAL A 516 -35.39 -29.75 -26.14
CA VAL A 516 -34.87 -28.42 -26.55
C VAL A 516 -35.96 -27.37 -26.48
N ASN A 517 -37.13 -27.69 -27.02
CA ASN A 517 -38.22 -26.73 -27.12
C ASN A 517 -38.94 -26.51 -25.79
N VAL A 518 -39.07 -27.56 -24.96
CA VAL A 518 -39.64 -27.44 -23.60
C VAL A 518 -38.76 -26.56 -22.72
N PHE A 519 -37.45 -26.78 -22.71
CA PHE A 519 -36.55 -26.05 -21.81
C PHE A 519 -36.22 -24.62 -22.28
N LYS A 520 -36.45 -24.27 -23.56
CA LYS A 520 -36.28 -22.89 -24.06
C LYS A 520 -37.21 -21.87 -23.40
N GLY A 521 -38.41 -22.28 -22.96
CA GLY A 521 -39.34 -21.40 -22.23
C GLY A 521 -38.81 -21.04 -20.83
N TYR A 522 -38.22 -22.02 -20.14
CA TYR A 522 -37.62 -21.85 -18.82
C TYR A 522 -36.39 -20.94 -18.82
N VAL A 523 -35.62 -20.88 -19.93
CA VAL A 523 -34.47 -19.98 -20.04
C VAL A 523 -34.85 -18.51 -19.80
N LYS A 524 -36.00 -18.05 -20.32
CA LYS A 524 -36.47 -16.67 -20.09
C LYS A 524 -36.87 -16.40 -18.64
N GLU A 525 -37.41 -17.40 -17.94
CA GLU A 525 -37.71 -17.28 -16.50
C GLU A 525 -36.45 -17.31 -15.64
N LEU A 526 -35.43 -18.08 -16.05
CA LEU A 526 -34.14 -18.13 -15.38
C LEU A 526 -33.37 -16.81 -15.54
N GLU A 527 -33.44 -16.20 -16.72
CA GLU A 527 -32.93 -14.85 -16.94
C GLU A 527 -33.65 -13.81 -16.07
N ALA A 528 -34.99 -13.88 -15.97
CA ALA A 528 -35.79 -13.03 -15.09
C ALA A 528 -35.49 -13.23 -13.59
N SER A 529 -35.02 -14.43 -13.22
CA SER A 529 -34.57 -14.78 -11.87
C SER A 529 -33.11 -14.38 -11.59
N GLY A 530 -32.42 -13.79 -12.57
CA GLY A 530 -31.06 -13.28 -12.43
C GLY A 530 -29.95 -14.25 -12.83
N LEU A 531 -30.19 -15.21 -13.73
CA LEU A 531 -29.11 -15.92 -14.44
C LEU A 531 -28.65 -15.09 -15.66
N SER A 532 -27.38 -15.14 -16.02
CA SER A 532 -26.87 -14.53 -17.25
C SER A 532 -27.38 -15.31 -18.47
N GLN A 533 -27.62 -14.59 -19.57
CA GLN A 533 -28.10 -15.19 -20.81
C GLN A 533 -27.19 -16.33 -21.28
N LYS A 534 -25.87 -16.18 -21.15
CA LYS A 534 -24.89 -17.17 -21.59
C LYS A 534 -24.85 -18.41 -20.70
N ALA A 535 -25.01 -18.25 -19.39
CA ALA A 535 -25.12 -19.38 -18.47
C ALA A 535 -26.43 -20.14 -18.69
N ALA A 536 -27.53 -19.44 -18.98
CA ALA A 536 -28.83 -20.03 -19.25
C ALA A 536 -28.83 -20.82 -20.57
N GLU A 537 -28.21 -20.29 -21.63
CA GLU A 537 -27.99 -20.99 -22.90
C GLU A 537 -27.09 -22.22 -22.73
N LEU A 538 -26.04 -22.12 -21.90
CA LEU A 538 -25.13 -23.24 -21.63
C LEU A 538 -25.84 -24.36 -20.84
N LEU A 539 -26.59 -24.01 -19.79
CA LEU A 539 -27.39 -24.95 -19.00
C LEU A 539 -28.34 -25.72 -19.89
N LEU A 540 -29.04 -25.00 -20.76
CA LEU A 540 -29.93 -25.57 -21.75
C LEU A 540 -29.17 -26.56 -22.64
N SER A 541 -28.04 -26.15 -23.23
CA SER A 541 -27.27 -27.03 -24.13
C SER A 541 -26.81 -28.35 -23.48
N TYR A 542 -26.48 -28.32 -22.19
CA TYR A 542 -26.04 -29.49 -21.44
C TYR A 542 -27.21 -30.39 -21.01
N LEU A 543 -28.30 -29.80 -20.49
CA LEU A 543 -29.50 -30.56 -20.14
C LEU A 543 -30.06 -31.34 -21.34
N LEU A 544 -29.91 -30.80 -22.55
CA LEU A 544 -30.36 -31.41 -23.81
C LEU A 544 -29.47 -32.52 -24.34
N ALA A 545 -28.20 -32.53 -23.95
CA ALA A 545 -27.25 -33.53 -24.42
C ALA A 545 -27.30 -34.83 -23.61
N TRP A 546 -27.79 -34.80 -22.36
CA TRP A 546 -27.59 -35.89 -21.38
C TRP A 546 -28.87 -36.42 -20.72
N THR A 547 -30.04 -35.87 -21.03
CA THR A 547 -31.32 -36.43 -20.58
C THR A 547 -31.86 -37.47 -21.56
N PRO A 548 -32.55 -38.51 -21.05
CA PRO A 548 -32.53 -39.18 -19.75
C PRO A 548 -31.26 -39.93 -19.43
N GLY A 549 -30.99 -40.05 -18.13
CA GLY A 549 -29.82 -40.76 -17.60
C GLY A 549 -28.77 -39.84 -17.00
N LEU A 550 -29.19 -38.66 -16.53
CA LEU A 550 -28.37 -37.79 -15.70
C LEU A 550 -28.08 -38.51 -14.38
N ASN A 551 -26.94 -39.20 -14.31
CA ASN A 551 -26.45 -39.68 -13.02
C ASN A 551 -25.98 -38.47 -12.18
N ASP A 552 -25.91 -38.63 -10.86
CA ASP A 552 -25.49 -37.56 -9.95
C ASP A 552 -24.15 -36.92 -10.39
N GLU A 553 -23.26 -37.72 -11.00
CA GLU A 553 -21.97 -37.27 -11.52
C GLU A 553 -22.10 -36.32 -12.73
N LEU A 554 -23.00 -36.60 -13.68
CA LEU A 554 -23.29 -35.77 -14.84
C LEU A 554 -24.09 -34.52 -14.48
N VAL A 555 -25.07 -34.65 -13.57
CA VAL A 555 -25.77 -33.50 -12.98
C VAL A 555 -24.76 -32.53 -12.39
N ASN A 556 -23.84 -33.06 -11.57
CA ASN A 556 -22.79 -32.26 -10.98
C ASN A 556 -21.91 -31.60 -12.06
N GLN A 557 -21.54 -32.27 -13.15
CA GLN A 557 -20.77 -31.66 -14.25
C GLN A 557 -21.51 -30.54 -15.01
N ILE A 558 -22.83 -30.61 -15.08
CA ILE A 558 -23.66 -29.61 -15.78
C ILE A 558 -23.88 -28.39 -14.89
N VAL A 559 -24.32 -28.61 -13.64
CA VAL A 559 -24.41 -27.56 -12.60
C VAL A 559 -23.08 -26.81 -12.57
N PHE A 560 -21.99 -27.58 -12.55
CA PHE A 560 -20.63 -27.10 -12.55
C PHE A 560 -20.33 -26.11 -13.69
N LYS A 561 -20.53 -26.52 -14.94
CA LYS A 561 -20.17 -25.66 -16.10
C LYS A 561 -21.00 -24.39 -16.18
N VAL A 562 -22.26 -24.47 -15.79
CA VAL A 562 -23.19 -23.33 -15.82
C VAL A 562 -22.85 -22.33 -14.76
N VAL A 563 -22.58 -22.80 -13.54
CA VAL A 563 -22.16 -21.97 -12.43
C VAL A 563 -20.85 -21.29 -12.76
N VAL A 564 -19.84 -22.01 -13.26
CA VAL A 564 -18.58 -21.38 -13.69
C VAL A 564 -18.81 -20.28 -14.72
N THR A 565 -19.73 -20.49 -15.66
CA THR A 565 -20.04 -19.49 -16.70
C THR A 565 -20.70 -18.24 -16.10
N GLU A 566 -21.64 -18.41 -15.18
CA GLU A 566 -22.29 -17.31 -14.45
C GLU A 566 -21.29 -16.50 -13.60
N LEU A 567 -20.44 -17.22 -12.86
CA LEU A 567 -19.40 -16.66 -12.01
C LEU A 567 -18.38 -15.83 -12.81
N MET A 568 -18.07 -16.26 -14.04
CA MET A 568 -17.17 -15.55 -14.96
C MET A 568 -17.80 -14.30 -15.58
N GLU A 569 -19.12 -14.26 -15.80
CA GLU A 569 -19.80 -13.09 -16.39
C GLU A 569 -20.20 -12.01 -15.37
N ARG A 570 -20.54 -12.39 -14.13
CA ARG A 570 -20.99 -11.43 -13.10
C ARG A 570 -19.89 -10.78 -12.27
N SER A 571 -18.62 -11.19 -12.40
CA SER A 571 -17.53 -10.56 -11.64
C SER A 571 -17.22 -9.16 -12.19
N SER A 572 -17.81 -8.12 -11.59
CA SER A 572 -17.47 -6.71 -11.86
C SER A 572 -16.16 -6.25 -11.20
N SER A 573 -15.60 -7.02 -10.26
CA SER A 573 -14.19 -6.95 -9.85
C SER A 573 -13.34 -7.87 -10.73
N PHE A 574 -13.32 -7.59 -12.03
CA PHE A 574 -12.69 -8.40 -13.08
C PHE A 574 -11.25 -8.83 -12.74
N ALA A 575 -10.49 -8.06 -11.96
CA ALA A 575 -9.09 -8.36 -11.68
C ALA A 575 -8.86 -9.34 -10.53
N LEU A 576 -9.69 -9.32 -9.48
CA LEU A 576 -9.52 -10.24 -8.36
C LEU A 576 -9.90 -11.66 -8.77
N SER A 577 -11.04 -11.79 -9.47
CA SER A 577 -11.48 -13.05 -10.04
C SER A 577 -10.47 -13.58 -11.06
N GLN A 578 -9.91 -12.74 -11.93
CA GLN A 578 -8.88 -13.18 -12.88
C GLN A 578 -7.57 -13.65 -12.25
N LEU A 579 -7.09 -12.99 -11.19
CA LEU A 579 -5.86 -13.40 -10.51
C LEU A 579 -6.05 -14.75 -9.82
N VAL A 580 -7.18 -14.93 -9.16
CA VAL A 580 -7.57 -16.16 -8.46
C VAL A 580 -7.85 -17.30 -9.46
N PHE A 581 -8.57 -17.04 -10.54
CA PHE A 581 -8.84 -18.03 -11.60
C PHE A 581 -7.60 -18.40 -12.45
N LYS A 582 -6.53 -17.60 -12.44
CA LYS A 582 -5.22 -17.98 -13.01
C LYS A 582 -4.46 -19.01 -12.17
N LEU A 583 -4.90 -19.28 -10.94
CA LEU A 583 -4.21 -20.11 -9.96
C LEU A 583 -5.03 -21.31 -9.47
N ILE A 584 -6.36 -21.21 -9.51
CA ILE A 584 -7.31 -22.30 -9.22
C ILE A 584 -7.67 -23.01 -10.52
N ASP A 585 -7.72 -24.35 -10.51
CA ASP A 585 -8.57 -25.04 -11.49
C ASP A 585 -10.02 -24.83 -11.08
N VAL A 586 -10.62 -23.78 -11.65
CA VAL A 586 -12.03 -23.41 -11.40
C VAL A 586 -12.93 -24.64 -11.58
N ASN A 587 -12.52 -25.57 -12.45
CA ASN A 587 -13.16 -26.85 -12.76
C ASN A 587 -13.28 -27.81 -11.58
N GLU A 588 -12.38 -27.72 -10.61
CA GLU A 588 -12.31 -28.61 -9.46
C GLU A 588 -12.95 -27.97 -8.24
N PHE A 589 -12.67 -26.69 -8.00
CA PHE A 589 -13.23 -25.94 -6.88
C PHE A 589 -14.76 -25.89 -6.90
N VAL A 590 -15.35 -25.54 -8.04
CA VAL A 590 -16.81 -25.48 -8.13
C VAL A 590 -17.43 -26.90 -8.03
N LYS A 591 -16.71 -27.99 -8.34
CA LYS A 591 -17.22 -29.37 -8.16
C LYS A 591 -17.33 -29.72 -6.69
N GLU A 592 -16.33 -29.36 -5.91
CA GLU A 592 -16.35 -29.57 -4.46
C GLU A 592 -17.47 -28.77 -3.79
N LEU A 593 -17.66 -27.50 -4.19
CA LEU A 593 -18.74 -26.66 -3.66
C LEU A 593 -20.14 -27.21 -3.97
N ILE A 594 -20.34 -27.83 -5.12
CA ILE A 594 -21.64 -28.43 -5.53
C ILE A 594 -21.97 -29.68 -4.72
N GLN A 595 -20.95 -30.41 -4.25
CA GLN A 595 -21.14 -31.61 -3.44
C GLN A 595 -21.58 -31.29 -2.00
N CYS A 596 -21.43 -30.04 -1.55
CA CYS A 596 -21.83 -29.64 -0.21
C CYS A 596 -23.36 -29.54 -0.04
N PRO A 597 -23.91 -30.09 1.06
CA PRO A 597 -25.35 -30.06 1.34
C PRO A 597 -25.84 -28.71 1.88
N ASP A 598 -24.97 -27.96 2.56
CA ASP A 598 -25.26 -26.68 3.19
C ASP A 598 -24.11 -25.68 3.02
N ILE A 599 -24.36 -24.43 3.40
CA ILE A 599 -23.38 -23.35 3.28
C ILE A 599 -22.18 -23.58 4.19
N ASP A 600 -22.36 -24.25 5.32
CA ASP A 600 -21.29 -24.52 6.27
C ASP A 600 -20.25 -25.49 5.71
N CYS A 601 -20.66 -26.57 5.01
CA CYS A 601 -19.75 -27.43 4.26
C CYS A 601 -18.99 -26.66 3.17
N ALA A 602 -19.68 -25.78 2.43
CA ALA A 602 -19.06 -25.01 1.36
C ALA A 602 -18.01 -24.03 1.89
N LEU A 603 -18.26 -23.43 3.05
CA LEU A 603 -17.30 -22.59 3.75
C LEU A 603 -16.09 -23.39 4.26
N GLU A 604 -16.29 -24.60 4.77
CA GLU A 604 -15.20 -25.49 5.19
C GLU A 604 -14.28 -25.85 4.01
N LYS A 605 -14.85 -26.27 2.87
CA LYS A 605 -14.10 -26.58 1.64
C LYS A 605 -13.38 -25.36 1.06
N THR A 606 -13.99 -24.19 1.15
CA THR A 606 -13.36 -22.92 0.71
C THR A 606 -12.14 -22.56 1.57
N ASN A 607 -12.19 -22.86 2.87
CA ASN A 607 -11.05 -22.68 3.77
C ASN A 607 -9.91 -23.69 3.52
N GLU A 608 -10.23 -24.91 3.11
CA GLU A 608 -9.24 -25.92 2.72
C GLU A 608 -8.48 -25.48 1.45
N LEU A 609 -9.20 -25.04 0.42
CA LEU A 609 -8.61 -24.59 -0.85
C LEU A 609 -7.81 -23.28 -0.72
N SER A 610 -8.24 -22.35 0.14
CA SER A 610 -7.52 -21.09 0.35
C SER A 610 -6.08 -21.31 0.84
N SER A 611 -5.86 -22.38 1.61
CA SER A 611 -4.53 -22.79 2.08
C SER A 611 -3.65 -23.31 0.94
N GLU A 612 -4.19 -24.14 0.05
CA GLU A 612 -3.46 -24.63 -1.13
C GLU A 612 -3.12 -23.48 -2.10
N LEU A 613 -4.06 -22.56 -2.30
CA LEU A 613 -3.90 -21.39 -3.15
C LEU A 613 -2.81 -20.44 -2.67
N ALA A 614 -2.80 -20.13 -1.38
CA ALA A 614 -1.78 -19.27 -0.80
C ALA A 614 -0.38 -19.87 -1.05
N SER A 615 -0.22 -21.19 -0.93
CA SER A 615 1.05 -21.87 -1.22
C SER A 615 1.49 -21.78 -2.69
N LYS A 616 0.60 -22.08 -3.66
CA LYS A 616 0.87 -21.95 -5.11
C LYS A 616 1.10 -20.50 -5.53
N PHE A 617 0.44 -19.55 -4.85
CA PHE A 617 0.60 -18.13 -5.09
C PHE A 617 2.01 -17.68 -4.72
N ILE A 618 2.44 -18.00 -3.49
CA ILE A 618 3.76 -17.65 -2.98
C ILE A 618 4.84 -18.27 -3.87
N SER A 619 4.70 -19.50 -4.34
CA SER A 619 5.69 -20.11 -5.23
C SER A 619 5.82 -19.40 -6.59
N LYS A 620 4.72 -18.84 -7.12
CA LYS A 620 4.69 -18.25 -8.48
C LYS A 620 5.18 -16.80 -8.52
N TYR A 621 4.77 -15.99 -7.55
CA TYR A 621 4.97 -14.54 -7.59
C TYR A 621 6.09 -14.05 -6.67
N THR A 622 6.51 -14.87 -5.71
CA THR A 622 7.68 -14.55 -4.88
C THR A 622 8.94 -14.79 -5.71
N ALA A 623 9.85 -13.82 -5.70
CA ALA A 623 11.23 -14.01 -6.12
C ALA A 623 11.95 -14.91 -5.09
N TYR A 624 11.59 -16.20 -5.06
CA TYR A 624 12.14 -17.20 -4.14
C TYR A 624 13.67 -17.34 -4.29
N GLU A 625 14.19 -17.03 -5.47
CA GLU A 625 15.62 -16.89 -5.81
C GLU A 625 16.35 -15.81 -4.98
N LEU A 626 15.62 -14.98 -4.21
CA LEU A 626 16.18 -14.06 -3.21
C LEU A 626 16.17 -14.62 -1.77
N LEU A 627 15.28 -15.58 -1.50
CA LEU A 627 15.17 -16.29 -0.21
C LEU A 627 15.94 -17.60 -0.19
N VAL A 628 16.50 -17.99 -1.34
CA VAL A 628 17.39 -19.13 -1.51
C VAL A 628 18.54 -18.64 -2.39
N GLY A 629 19.78 -18.88 -1.95
CA GLY A 629 20.96 -18.48 -2.71
C GLY A 629 20.97 -19.05 -4.14
N LYS A 630 21.77 -18.45 -5.02
CA LYS A 630 21.96 -18.79 -6.45
C LYS A 630 22.30 -20.26 -6.70
N ASP A 631 22.85 -20.93 -5.71
CA ASP A 631 23.21 -22.36 -5.75
C ASP A 631 22.10 -23.27 -5.21
N GLU A 632 20.94 -22.70 -4.90
CA GLU A 632 19.76 -23.36 -4.39
C GLU A 632 19.96 -24.10 -3.05
N LYS A 633 21.09 -23.93 -2.37
CA LYS A 633 21.45 -24.63 -1.11
C LYS A 633 21.55 -23.71 0.09
N HIS A 634 21.31 -22.41 -0.11
CA HIS A 634 21.41 -21.42 0.95
C HIS A 634 20.10 -20.69 1.23
N PRO A 635 19.17 -21.25 2.01
CA PRO A 635 17.98 -20.52 2.48
C PRO A 635 18.36 -19.27 3.30
N ILE A 636 17.76 -18.13 2.99
CA ILE A 636 18.00 -16.83 3.60
C ILE A 636 16.71 -16.37 4.31
N PHE A 637 16.83 -16.05 5.60
CA PHE A 637 15.75 -15.53 6.43
C PHE A 637 16.09 -14.12 6.90
N LEU A 638 15.19 -13.18 6.64
CA LEU A 638 15.33 -11.80 7.06
C LEU A 638 14.63 -11.60 8.40
N ILE A 639 15.32 -11.04 9.40
CA ILE A 639 14.82 -10.82 10.76
C ILE A 639 14.65 -9.33 11.01
N SER A 640 13.46 -8.97 11.49
CA SER A 640 13.07 -7.61 11.83
C SER A 640 13.33 -7.24 13.29
N SER A 641 13.49 -8.24 14.15
CA SER A 641 13.85 -8.05 15.57
C SER A 641 15.34 -7.74 15.74
N PRO A 642 15.71 -6.89 16.71
CA PRO A 642 17.11 -6.67 17.05
C PRO A 642 17.73 -7.98 17.57
N LEU A 643 18.94 -8.30 17.10
CA LEU A 643 19.68 -9.50 17.52
C LEU A 643 20.96 -9.11 18.25
N ARG A 644 21.30 -9.89 19.27
CA ARG A 644 22.60 -9.82 19.97
C ARG A 644 23.31 -11.16 19.95
N TYR A 645 24.64 -11.14 20.06
CA TYR A 645 25.44 -12.37 20.06
C TYR A 645 25.05 -13.40 21.13
N GLU A 646 24.60 -12.94 22.31
CA GLU A 646 24.13 -13.84 23.38
C GLU A 646 22.94 -14.71 22.93
N GLU A 647 22.02 -14.15 22.16
CA GLU A 647 20.85 -14.83 21.62
C GLU A 647 21.24 -15.70 20.42
N VAL A 648 22.08 -15.18 19.53
CA VAL A 648 22.57 -15.89 18.34
C VAL A 648 23.23 -17.21 18.72
N SER A 649 24.05 -17.25 19.77
CA SER A 649 24.70 -18.50 20.20
C SER A 649 23.70 -19.61 20.57
N LYS A 650 22.62 -19.24 21.26
CA LYS A 650 21.54 -20.17 21.67
C LYS A 650 20.75 -20.62 20.45
N ILE A 651 20.33 -19.67 19.61
CA ILE A 651 19.54 -19.93 18.41
C ILE A 651 20.32 -20.80 17.42
N LYS A 652 21.61 -20.47 17.18
CA LYS A 652 22.49 -21.23 16.30
C LYS A 652 22.58 -22.70 16.73
N SER A 653 22.69 -22.97 18.03
CA SER A 653 22.76 -24.35 18.55
C SER A 653 21.48 -25.17 18.31
N VAL A 654 20.31 -24.53 18.33
CA VAL A 654 19.03 -25.18 18.06
C VAL A 654 18.85 -25.39 16.55
N LEU A 655 19.12 -24.36 15.75
CA LEU A 655 18.97 -24.40 14.30
C LEU A 655 19.97 -25.35 13.61
N SER A 656 21.21 -25.47 14.11
CA SER A 656 22.19 -26.40 13.55
C SER A 656 21.85 -27.88 13.80
N ASN A 657 20.95 -28.17 14.75
CA ASN A 657 20.50 -29.53 15.04
C ASN A 657 19.33 -29.97 14.14
N LEU A 658 18.82 -29.08 13.28
CA LEU A 658 17.76 -29.42 12.33
C LEU A 658 18.27 -30.42 11.29
N SER A 659 17.46 -31.46 11.03
CA SER A 659 17.76 -32.49 10.04
C SER A 659 17.95 -31.86 8.65
N GLY A 660 19.14 -32.02 8.08
CA GLY A 660 19.46 -31.52 6.73
C GLY A 660 20.17 -30.18 6.67
N VAL A 661 20.40 -29.51 7.82
CA VAL A 661 21.22 -28.28 7.95
C VAL A 661 22.66 -28.68 8.30
N ARG A 662 23.65 -28.12 7.59
CA ARG A 662 25.08 -28.28 7.87
C ARG A 662 25.63 -27.17 8.76
N ASP A 663 25.30 -25.92 8.44
CA ASP A 663 25.72 -24.73 9.21
C ASP A 663 24.66 -23.62 9.09
N VAL A 664 24.74 -22.65 10.00
CA VAL A 664 23.86 -21.49 10.07
C VAL A 664 24.71 -20.25 10.32
N HIS A 665 24.61 -19.28 9.42
CA HIS A 665 25.32 -18.00 9.45
C HIS A 665 24.36 -16.88 9.86
N PHE A 666 24.87 -15.92 10.63
CA PHE A 666 24.10 -14.78 11.12
C PHE A 666 24.84 -13.51 10.75
N THR A 667 24.17 -12.60 10.06
CA THR A 667 24.68 -11.27 9.74
C THR A 667 23.57 -10.23 9.87
N GLY A 668 23.87 -8.96 9.61
CA GLY A 668 22.92 -7.88 9.83
C GLY A 668 23.54 -6.65 10.43
N THR A 669 22.87 -5.51 10.29
CA THR A 669 23.32 -4.23 10.84
C THR A 669 23.53 -4.29 12.34
N ASP A 670 22.73 -5.04 13.11
CA ASP A 670 22.87 -5.07 14.57
C ASP A 670 24.12 -5.85 14.99
N LEU A 671 24.31 -7.04 14.42
CA LEU A 671 25.48 -7.89 14.66
C LEU A 671 26.76 -7.25 14.10
N LEU A 672 26.70 -6.60 12.94
CA LEU A 672 27.80 -5.84 12.36
C LEU A 672 28.17 -4.65 13.24
N ASN A 673 27.19 -3.90 13.74
CA ASN A 673 27.44 -2.79 14.66
C ASN A 673 28.06 -3.28 15.97
N GLU A 674 27.57 -4.39 16.54
CA GLU A 674 28.14 -5.01 17.73
C GLU A 674 29.59 -5.46 17.48
N ASP A 675 29.86 -6.12 16.35
CA ASP A 675 31.21 -6.52 15.95
C ASP A 675 32.14 -5.33 15.76
N VAL A 676 31.66 -4.26 15.11
CA VAL A 676 32.41 -3.01 14.99
C VAL A 676 32.74 -2.47 16.37
N GLN A 677 31.78 -2.37 17.29
CA GLN A 677 32.05 -1.84 18.64
C GLN A 677 33.07 -2.69 19.42
N LEU A 678 32.94 -4.02 19.38
CA LEU A 678 33.86 -4.95 20.05
C LEU A 678 35.28 -4.83 19.48
N HIS A 679 35.43 -4.94 18.16
CA HIS A 679 36.74 -4.93 17.50
C HIS A 679 37.36 -3.53 17.45
N VAL A 680 36.56 -2.47 17.50
CA VAL A 680 37.05 -1.09 17.65
C VAL A 680 37.68 -0.90 19.03
N ASN A 681 37.05 -1.37 20.11
CA ASN A 681 37.62 -1.27 21.46
C ASN A 681 38.90 -2.09 21.61
N GLU A 682 38.94 -3.29 21.04
CA GLU A 682 40.17 -4.07 20.98
C GLU A 682 41.24 -3.37 20.14
N SER A 683 40.88 -2.86 18.96
CA SER A 683 41.80 -2.09 18.11
C SER A 683 42.36 -0.86 18.81
N LEU A 684 41.53 -0.13 19.57
CA LEU A 684 41.97 1.00 20.37
C LEU A 684 43.06 0.59 21.37
N ASN A 685 42.84 -0.51 22.08
CA ASN A 685 43.80 -1.02 23.07
C ASN A 685 45.10 -1.50 22.40
N ASP A 686 44.99 -2.25 21.30
CA ASP A 686 46.13 -2.76 20.54
C ASP A 686 46.97 -1.62 19.97
N VAL A 687 46.32 -0.64 19.32
CA VAL A 687 46.98 0.54 18.75
C VAL A 687 47.60 1.42 19.84
N ASN A 688 46.91 1.66 20.95
CA ASN A 688 47.45 2.45 22.07
C ASN A 688 48.66 1.76 22.72
N LEU A 689 48.59 0.45 22.94
CA LEU A 689 49.69 -0.32 23.50
C LEU A 689 50.90 -0.31 22.55
N PHE A 690 50.67 -0.66 21.29
CA PHE A 690 51.74 -0.73 20.30
C PHE A 690 52.37 0.63 20.03
N SER A 691 51.56 1.69 19.85
CA SER A 691 52.05 3.06 19.67
C SER A 691 52.89 3.52 20.86
N THR A 692 52.42 3.31 22.09
CA THR A 692 53.15 3.74 23.30
C THR A 692 54.50 3.05 23.40
N VAL A 693 54.56 1.72 23.19
CA VAL A 693 55.81 0.95 23.24
C VAL A 693 56.74 1.35 22.10
N ALA A 694 56.22 1.47 20.87
CA ALA A 694 57.03 1.78 19.70
C ALA A 694 57.57 3.21 19.76
N VAL A 695 56.76 4.19 20.18
CA VAL A 695 57.18 5.57 20.42
C VAL A 695 58.20 5.65 21.55
N LEU A 696 58.00 4.92 22.66
CA LEU A 696 58.98 4.84 23.75
C LEU A 696 60.33 4.31 23.25
N LEU A 697 60.33 3.26 22.44
CA LEU A 697 61.55 2.69 21.84
C LEU A 697 62.24 3.70 20.93
N VAL A 698 61.49 4.35 20.04
CA VAL A 698 62.03 5.38 19.14
C VAL A 698 62.61 6.55 19.94
N LEU A 699 61.91 7.02 20.97
CA LEU A 699 62.39 8.10 21.83
C LEU A 699 63.65 7.71 22.59
N LEU A 700 63.70 6.49 23.13
CA LEU A 700 64.87 5.99 23.84
C LEU A 700 66.09 5.90 22.90
N LEU A 701 65.88 5.40 21.68
CA LEU A 701 66.93 5.30 20.65
C LEU A 701 67.39 6.67 20.16
N SER A 702 66.45 7.59 19.96
CA SER A 702 66.70 8.95 19.49
C SER A 702 67.46 9.77 20.54
N THR A 703 66.89 9.87 21.75
CA THR A 703 67.39 10.75 22.82
C THR A 703 68.60 10.16 23.54
N ARG A 704 68.73 8.81 23.60
CA ARG A 704 69.73 8.08 24.39
C ARG A 704 69.76 8.48 25.87
N SER A 705 68.65 8.98 26.39
CA SER A 705 68.53 9.46 27.78
C SER A 705 67.13 9.17 28.30
N LEU A 706 67.06 8.46 29.44
CA LEU A 706 65.79 8.10 30.07
C LEU A 706 65.00 9.35 30.50
N LYS A 707 65.67 10.36 31.05
CA LYS A 707 65.02 11.62 31.47
C LYS A 707 64.37 12.34 30.28
N LEU A 708 65.09 12.46 29.16
CA LEU A 708 64.59 13.10 27.93
C LEU A 708 63.48 12.30 27.25
N THR A 709 63.40 11.00 27.51
CA THR A 709 62.36 10.12 26.96
C THR A 709 61.06 10.23 27.77
N PHE A 710 61.14 10.17 29.10
CA PHE A 710 59.94 10.14 29.95
C PHE A 710 59.24 11.50 30.09
N ILE A 711 59.96 12.62 29.99
CA ILE A 711 59.36 13.96 30.12
C ILE A 711 58.29 14.22 29.05
N PRO A 712 58.58 14.08 27.74
CA PRO A 712 57.56 14.18 26.69
C PRO A 712 56.38 13.24 26.92
N LEU A 713 56.63 11.97 27.27
CA LEU A 713 55.56 10.99 27.46
C LEU A 713 54.61 11.37 28.61
N ILE A 714 55.14 11.77 29.78
CA ILE A 714 54.32 12.17 30.92
C ILE A 714 53.49 13.41 30.58
N ILE A 715 54.10 14.41 29.93
CA ILE A 715 53.39 15.63 29.52
C ILE A 715 52.26 15.28 28.56
N ILE A 716 52.51 14.41 27.59
CA ILE A 716 51.51 14.04 26.61
C ILE A 716 50.38 13.20 27.21
N LEU A 717 50.65 12.33 28.18
CA LEU A 717 49.59 11.66 28.95
C LEU A 717 48.68 12.67 29.67
N ILE A 718 49.26 13.73 30.25
CA ILE A 718 48.47 14.81 30.88
C ILE A 718 47.67 15.57 29.82
N VAL A 719 48.28 15.92 28.68
CA VAL A 719 47.59 16.64 27.60
C VAL A 719 46.44 15.82 27.03
N LEU A 720 46.59 14.50 26.86
CA LEU A 720 45.51 13.61 26.43
C LEU A 720 44.34 13.60 27.42
N LYS A 721 44.61 13.64 28.74
CA LYS A 721 43.53 13.74 29.74
C LYS A 721 42.84 15.09 29.76
N VAL A 722 43.58 16.17 29.53
CA VAL A 722 42.98 17.50 29.33
C VAL A 722 42.14 17.52 28.06
N TYR A 723 42.62 16.88 26.99
CA TYR A 723 41.89 16.75 25.73
C TYR A 723 40.57 15.99 25.91
N ASP A 724 40.59 14.82 26.58
CA ASP A 724 39.38 14.05 26.93
C ASP A 724 38.38 14.92 27.71
N LEU A 725 38.86 15.71 28.69
CA LEU A 725 38.03 16.61 29.49
C LEU A 725 37.40 17.75 28.65
N VAL A 726 38.16 18.33 27.72
CA VAL A 726 37.65 19.40 26.85
C VAL A 726 36.62 18.84 25.86
N LEU A 727 36.85 17.64 25.31
CA LEU A 727 35.87 16.96 24.46
C LEU A 727 34.59 16.63 25.24
N PHE A 728 34.71 16.16 26.48
CA PHE A 728 33.57 15.95 27.35
C PHE A 728 32.79 17.25 27.58
N ALA A 729 33.46 18.35 27.92
CA ALA A 729 32.81 19.65 28.07
C ALA A 729 32.14 20.13 26.78
N LEU A 730 32.78 19.93 25.62
CA LEU A 730 32.23 20.27 24.31
C LEU A 730 30.98 19.45 24.00
N SER A 731 30.96 18.16 24.37
CA SER A 731 29.80 17.28 24.21
C SER A 731 28.58 17.78 24.98
N GLN A 732 28.77 18.31 26.19
CA GLN A 732 27.68 18.85 27.00
C GLN A 732 27.11 20.16 26.43
N VAL A 733 27.95 20.99 25.80
CA VAL A 733 27.53 22.31 25.29
C VAL A 733 26.93 22.23 23.90
N THR A 734 27.51 21.39 23.02
CA THR A 734 27.18 21.37 21.58
C THR A 734 26.50 20.08 21.13
N GLY A 735 26.47 19.03 21.97
CA GLY A 735 26.06 17.68 21.57
C GLY A 735 27.09 16.97 20.69
N PHE A 736 28.27 17.54 20.47
CA PHE A 736 29.34 16.92 19.69
C PHE A 736 29.91 15.68 20.39
N VAL A 737 29.75 14.52 19.78
CA VAL A 737 30.35 13.27 20.25
C VAL A 737 31.37 12.82 19.20
N PRO A 738 32.68 12.83 19.52
CA PRO A 738 33.69 12.36 18.58
C PRO A 738 33.51 10.86 18.35
N GLY A 739 33.67 10.44 17.09
CA GLY A 739 33.73 9.03 16.72
C GLY A 739 35.05 8.40 17.16
N THR A 740 35.10 7.07 17.15
CA THR A 740 36.29 6.36 17.63
C THR A 740 37.51 6.53 16.73
N ILE A 741 37.31 6.59 15.41
CA ILE A 741 38.39 6.87 14.45
C ILE A 741 38.99 8.25 14.72
N ASP A 742 38.14 9.24 15.04
CA ASP A 742 38.55 10.60 15.37
C ASP A 742 39.50 10.61 16.57
N LEU A 743 39.16 9.84 17.61
CA LEU A 743 39.98 9.69 18.81
C LEU A 743 41.31 8.99 18.50
N ILE A 744 41.33 7.97 17.65
CA ILE A 744 42.57 7.28 17.24
C ILE A 744 43.48 8.23 16.48
N VAL A 745 42.95 8.92 15.46
CA VAL A 745 43.73 9.87 14.65
C VAL A 745 44.19 11.05 15.50
N ALA A 746 43.34 11.59 16.38
CA ALA A 746 43.73 12.66 17.29
C ALA A 746 44.81 12.21 18.28
N THR A 747 44.68 11.02 18.88
CA THR A 747 45.67 10.48 19.82
C THR A 747 47.01 10.23 19.12
N ALA A 748 47.01 9.63 17.93
CA ALA A 748 48.22 9.45 17.13
C ALA A 748 48.87 10.80 16.77
N THR A 749 48.06 11.81 16.44
CA THR A 749 48.54 13.18 16.17
C THR A 749 49.16 13.81 17.40
N VAL A 750 48.51 13.69 18.57
CA VAL A 750 48.99 14.21 19.85
C VAL A 750 50.30 13.54 20.27
N LEU A 751 50.38 12.22 20.13
CA LEU A 751 51.61 11.47 20.40
C LEU A 751 52.72 11.89 19.45
N GLY A 752 52.45 12.08 18.16
CA GLY A 752 53.49 12.55 17.24
C GLY A 752 53.88 14.01 17.50
N VAL A 753 52.99 14.94 17.17
CA VAL A 753 53.24 16.40 17.21
C VAL A 753 53.56 16.90 18.62
N GLY A 754 52.86 16.38 19.63
CA GLY A 754 53.06 16.80 21.00
C GLY A 754 54.41 16.37 21.57
N ILE A 755 54.87 15.15 21.25
CA ILE A 755 56.21 14.68 21.65
C ILE A 755 57.28 15.53 20.97
N ASP A 756 57.09 15.88 19.70
CA ASP A 756 58.05 16.71 18.95
C ASP A 756 58.24 18.07 19.60
N TYR A 757 57.15 18.76 19.92
CA TYR A 757 57.20 20.08 20.55
C TYR A 757 57.75 20.04 21.97
N THR A 758 57.35 19.06 22.76
CA THR A 758 57.84 18.91 24.14
C THR A 758 59.33 18.56 24.14
N LEU A 759 59.77 17.64 23.29
CA LEU A 759 61.17 17.25 23.19
C LEU A 759 62.05 18.38 22.62
N TYR A 760 61.57 19.14 21.63
CA TYR A 760 62.25 20.34 21.16
C TYR A 760 62.38 21.39 22.28
N ALA A 761 61.29 21.65 23.01
CA ALA A 761 61.28 22.61 24.11
C ALA A 761 62.26 22.23 25.22
N THR A 762 62.23 20.97 25.67
CA THR A 762 63.11 20.46 26.72
C THR A 762 64.58 20.47 26.30
N SER A 763 64.89 20.06 25.06
CA SER A 763 66.28 20.02 24.59
C SER A 763 66.85 21.43 24.38
N ARG A 764 66.07 22.35 23.80
CA ARG A 764 66.52 23.69 23.44
C ARG A 764 66.58 24.66 24.62
N SER A 765 65.67 24.55 25.60
CA SER A 765 65.68 25.40 26.80
C SER A 765 67.00 25.31 27.55
N ARG A 766 67.66 24.14 27.52
CA ARG A 766 68.94 23.89 28.17
C ARG A 766 70.15 24.37 27.38
N GLU A 767 70.04 24.57 26.07
CA GLU A 767 71.13 25.10 25.23
C GLU A 767 71.24 26.63 25.28
N VAL A 768 70.11 27.34 25.26
CA VAL A 768 70.06 28.80 25.04
C VAL A 768 69.23 29.56 26.08
N GLY A 769 68.63 28.85 27.05
CA GLY A 769 67.70 29.42 28.02
C GLY A 769 66.27 29.55 27.48
N LEU A 770 65.30 29.66 28.40
CA LEU A 770 63.86 29.62 28.12
C LEU A 770 63.40 30.63 27.05
N LYS A 771 63.83 31.90 27.18
CA LYS A 771 63.39 32.98 26.28
C LYS A 771 63.80 32.77 24.83
N GLU A 772 65.01 32.27 24.58
CA GLU A 772 65.50 32.01 23.22
C GLU A 772 64.98 30.68 22.67
N ALA A 773 64.76 29.69 23.54
CA ALA A 773 64.16 28.42 23.15
C ALA A 773 62.68 28.56 22.73
N MET A 774 61.93 29.45 23.39
CA MET A 774 60.53 29.71 23.07
C MET A 774 60.32 30.45 21.74
N LYS A 775 61.31 31.18 21.19
CA LYS A 775 61.13 31.92 19.92
C LYS A 775 60.77 31.03 18.72
N PRO A 776 61.56 29.99 18.38
CA PRO A 776 61.20 29.06 17.30
C PRO A 776 59.94 28.27 17.63
N ILE A 777 59.67 27.98 18.91
CA ILE A 777 58.46 27.27 19.34
C ILE A 777 57.23 28.15 19.14
N LEU A 778 57.27 29.45 19.45
CA LEU A 778 56.15 30.36 19.21
C LEU A 778 55.89 30.57 17.72
N LEU A 779 56.95 30.58 16.90
CA LEU A 779 56.82 30.64 15.44
C LEU A 779 56.25 29.33 14.91
N ALA A 780 56.75 28.19 15.39
CA ALA A 780 56.26 26.87 15.01
C ALA A 780 54.84 26.62 15.50
N SER A 781 54.46 27.00 16.73
CA SER A 781 53.09 26.89 17.24
C SER A 781 52.15 27.90 16.58
N GLY A 782 52.66 29.09 16.25
CA GLY A 782 51.98 30.05 15.38
C GLY A 782 51.74 29.48 13.97
N VAL A 783 52.66 28.66 13.45
CA VAL A 783 52.48 27.91 12.20
C VAL A 783 51.65 26.64 12.42
N ALA A 784 51.63 26.04 13.60
CA ALA A 784 50.76 24.91 13.95
C ALA A 784 49.27 25.32 13.89
N SER A 785 48.99 26.62 14.04
CA SER A 785 47.67 27.19 13.73
C SER A 785 47.27 26.97 12.26
N THR A 786 48.22 26.75 11.34
CA THR A 786 47.93 26.27 9.98
C THR A 786 47.34 24.88 10.03
N GLY A 787 47.88 23.97 10.85
CA GLY A 787 47.30 22.65 11.09
C GLY A 787 45.87 22.73 11.62
N PHE A 788 45.63 23.65 12.56
CA PHE A 788 44.28 23.94 13.05
C PHE A 788 43.35 24.40 11.92
N LEU A 789 43.78 25.30 11.05
CA LEU A 789 43.00 25.78 9.90
C LEU A 789 42.80 24.71 8.81
N LEU A 790 43.84 23.92 8.53
CA LEU A 790 43.86 22.90 7.49
C LEU A 790 42.93 21.73 7.86
N PHE A 791 43.07 21.18 9.07
CA PHE A 791 42.10 20.19 9.57
C PHE A 791 40.74 20.83 9.83
N GLY A 792 40.69 22.07 10.33
CA GLY A 792 39.45 22.83 10.53
C GLY A 792 38.64 23.03 9.24
N ALA A 793 39.29 23.07 8.07
CA ALA A 793 38.59 23.08 6.80
C ALA A 793 37.73 21.83 6.61
N LEU A 794 38.16 20.66 7.11
CA LEU A 794 37.38 19.42 7.06
C LEU A 794 36.09 19.52 7.89
N ALA A 795 36.03 20.37 8.92
CA ALA A 795 34.81 20.61 9.70
C ALA A 795 33.66 21.15 8.84
N THR A 796 33.98 21.81 7.72
CA THR A 796 33.00 22.37 6.77
C THR A 796 32.44 21.35 5.79
N VAL A 797 32.97 20.12 5.77
CA VAL A 797 32.50 19.05 4.89
C VAL A 797 31.21 18.45 5.45
N PHE A 798 30.22 18.21 4.58
CA PHE A 798 28.93 17.62 4.95
C PHE A 798 28.97 16.12 5.31
N LEU A 799 30.17 15.53 5.45
CA LEU A 799 30.40 14.13 5.84
C LEU A 799 30.77 14.07 7.33
N PRO A 800 30.11 13.27 8.18
CA PRO A 800 30.12 13.48 9.62
C PRO A 800 31.47 13.07 10.20
N SER A 801 32.04 11.97 9.73
CA SER A 801 33.36 11.48 10.15
C SER A 801 34.49 12.44 9.76
N LEU A 802 34.41 13.09 8.59
CA LEU A 802 35.39 14.12 8.23
C LEU A 802 35.18 15.41 9.01
N SER A 803 33.93 15.80 9.22
CA SER A 803 33.58 16.99 10.00
C SER A 803 34.06 16.85 11.45
N SER A 804 33.88 15.67 12.06
CA SER A 804 34.28 15.39 13.43
C SER A 804 35.79 15.28 13.60
N ILE A 805 36.52 14.68 12.64
CA ILE A 805 37.99 14.77 12.56
C ILE A 805 38.44 16.23 12.45
N GLY A 806 37.71 17.03 11.66
CA GLY A 806 37.97 18.46 11.47
C GLY A 806 37.71 19.32 12.71
N VAL A 807 37.14 18.79 13.78
CA VAL A 807 37.00 19.47 15.08
C VAL A 807 37.97 18.88 16.10
N SER A 808 37.99 17.55 16.20
CA SER A 808 38.74 16.80 17.21
C SER A 808 40.26 16.93 17.06
N VAL A 809 40.81 16.83 15.84
CA VAL A 809 42.25 16.88 15.59
C VAL A 809 42.83 18.29 15.75
N PRO A 810 42.23 19.37 15.20
CA PRO A 810 42.68 20.74 15.47
C PRO A 810 42.75 21.08 16.95
N LEU A 811 41.74 20.67 17.71
CA LEU A 811 41.70 20.89 19.15
C LEU A 811 42.88 20.20 19.85
N ALA A 812 43.19 18.97 19.43
CA ALA A 812 44.31 18.20 19.95
C ALA A 812 45.67 18.86 19.62
N ILE A 813 45.85 19.35 18.39
CA ILE A 813 47.04 20.11 17.94
C ILE A 813 47.17 21.42 18.74
N MET A 814 46.06 22.13 18.96
CA MET A 814 46.04 23.39 19.71
C MET A 814 46.46 23.18 21.17
N LEU A 815 45.91 22.17 21.85
CA LEU A 815 46.26 21.88 23.24
C LEU A 815 47.72 21.42 23.38
N THR A 816 48.20 20.55 22.48
CA THR A 816 49.59 20.07 22.51
C THR A 816 50.62 21.15 22.22
N SER A 817 50.38 21.98 21.21
CA SER A 817 51.30 23.08 20.82
C SER A 817 51.37 24.21 21.86
N THR A 818 50.37 24.31 22.76
CA THR A 818 50.33 25.31 23.83
C THR A 818 50.80 24.75 25.18
N LEU A 819 50.12 23.72 25.70
CA LEU A 819 50.41 23.15 27.02
C LEU A 819 51.72 22.37 27.04
N GLY A 820 52.04 21.66 25.96
CA GLY A 820 53.21 20.80 25.85
C GLY A 820 54.51 21.57 26.11
N PRO A 821 54.89 22.56 25.29
CA PRO A 821 56.09 23.35 25.49
C PRO A 821 56.15 24.09 26.83
N LEU A 822 55.01 24.59 27.30
CA LEU A 822 54.90 25.30 28.58
C LEU A 822 55.33 24.38 29.73
N MET A 823 54.70 23.21 29.83
CA MET A 823 55.01 22.20 30.85
C MET A 823 56.43 21.63 30.68
N ALA A 824 56.84 21.35 29.45
CA ALA A 824 58.16 20.80 29.11
C ALA A 824 59.29 21.69 29.64
N SER A 825 59.12 23.01 29.49
CA SER A 825 60.10 23.97 29.96
C SER A 825 60.21 24.01 31.49
N SER A 826 59.07 24.03 32.20
CA SER A 826 59.06 24.06 33.67
C SER A 826 59.60 22.76 34.27
N ILE A 827 59.24 21.61 33.70
CA ILE A 827 59.67 20.29 34.20
C ILE A 827 61.16 20.05 33.92
N ALA A 828 61.67 20.50 32.77
CA ALA A 828 63.08 20.37 32.41
C ALA A 828 64.02 21.07 33.39
N ASP A 829 63.60 22.24 33.89
CA ASP A 829 64.35 22.99 34.90
C ASP A 829 64.34 22.29 36.26
N VAL A 830 63.20 21.72 36.68
CA VAL A 830 63.07 20.98 37.95
C VAL A 830 63.91 19.69 37.95
N LEU A 831 63.92 18.93 36.85
CA LEU A 831 64.59 17.62 36.78
C LEU A 831 66.07 17.67 36.39
N ASN A 832 66.62 18.87 36.23
CA ASN A 832 68.00 19.14 35.84
C ASN A 832 68.47 18.28 34.65
N VAL A 833 67.74 18.37 33.53
CA VAL A 833 67.98 17.54 32.33
C VAL A 833 69.21 18.04 31.57
N GLU A 834 70.06 17.16 31.04
CA GLU A 834 71.21 17.58 30.24
C GLU A 834 70.83 17.85 28.77
N PRO A 835 71.46 18.83 28.09
CA PRO A 835 71.21 19.08 26.67
C PRO A 835 71.70 17.91 25.81
N MET A 836 71.00 17.68 24.69
CA MET A 836 71.31 16.56 23.81
C MET A 836 72.65 16.77 23.09
N PRO A 837 73.55 15.77 23.06
CA PRO A 837 74.87 15.94 22.44
C PRO A 837 74.76 16.10 20.91
N MET A 838 75.35 17.18 20.39
CA MET A 838 75.34 17.50 18.96
C MET A 838 76.20 16.51 18.14
N PRO A 839 75.68 15.96 17.03
CA PRO A 839 76.47 15.12 16.13
C PRO A 839 77.54 15.95 15.40
N ARG A 840 78.78 15.46 15.37
CA ARG A 840 79.93 16.12 14.73
C ARG A 840 80.13 15.74 13.25
N LYS A 841 79.43 14.72 12.73
CA LYS A 841 79.61 14.21 11.35
C LYS A 841 78.58 14.81 10.39
N LYS A 842 79.05 15.21 9.20
CA LYS A 842 78.19 15.65 8.09
C LYS A 842 77.32 14.48 7.60
N PRO A 843 75.98 14.62 7.51
CA PRO A 843 75.13 13.56 6.98
C PRO A 843 75.35 13.39 5.47
N GLY A 844 75.69 12.16 5.05
CA GLY A 844 76.06 11.85 3.65
C GLY A 844 74.95 12.13 2.64
N LEU A 845 73.69 11.84 2.98
CA LEU A 845 72.52 12.14 2.15
C LEU A 845 72.31 13.65 1.91
N ALA A 846 72.54 14.48 2.92
CA ALA A 846 72.47 15.94 2.78
C ALA A 846 73.62 16.48 1.93
N ALA A 847 74.83 15.93 2.11
CA ALA A 847 75.98 16.27 1.27
C ALA A 847 75.70 15.98 -0.21
N LEU A 848 75.22 14.77 -0.52
CA LEU A 848 74.89 14.37 -1.88
C LEU A 848 73.79 15.25 -2.50
N SER A 849 72.75 15.57 -1.73
CA SER A 849 71.61 16.37 -2.22
C SER A 849 71.98 17.83 -2.49
N VAL A 850 72.87 18.40 -1.67
CA VAL A 850 73.40 19.76 -1.87
C VAL A 850 74.43 19.79 -3.01
N GLU A 851 75.16 18.71 -3.23
CA GLU A 851 76.15 18.57 -4.31
C GLU A 851 75.49 18.41 -5.69
N PHE A 852 74.48 17.55 -5.78
CA PHE A 852 73.72 17.22 -7.00
C PHE A 852 72.23 17.59 -6.89
N PRO A 853 71.89 18.89 -6.74
CA PRO A 853 70.53 19.26 -6.42
C PRO A 853 69.55 19.12 -7.61
N ARG A 854 70.03 19.25 -8.86
CA ARG A 854 69.19 19.01 -10.05
C ARG A 854 68.75 17.56 -10.16
N LEU A 855 69.67 16.62 -9.91
CA LEU A 855 69.38 15.18 -9.94
C LEU A 855 68.40 14.81 -8.82
N THR A 856 68.62 15.35 -7.61
CA THR A 856 67.75 15.10 -6.45
C THR A 856 66.32 15.54 -6.71
N VAL A 857 66.12 16.77 -7.21
CA VAL A 857 64.77 17.28 -7.54
C VAL A 857 64.16 16.50 -8.72
N ALA A 858 64.93 16.16 -9.75
CA ALA A 858 64.43 15.39 -10.90
C ALA A 858 63.95 13.98 -10.50
N LEU A 859 64.72 13.26 -9.70
CA LEU A 859 64.33 11.95 -9.16
C LEU A 859 63.06 12.05 -8.31
N ALA A 860 63.01 13.04 -7.41
CA ALA A 860 61.86 13.27 -6.55
C ALA A 860 60.57 13.59 -7.35
N LEU A 861 60.67 14.45 -8.37
CA LEU A 861 59.54 14.75 -9.26
C LEU A 861 59.14 13.53 -10.10
N THR A 862 60.09 12.69 -10.51
CA THR A 862 59.80 11.44 -11.25
C THR A 862 59.04 10.46 -10.36
N LEU A 863 59.46 10.28 -9.11
CA LEU A 863 58.75 9.46 -8.13
C LEU A 863 57.35 10.01 -7.84
N ALA A 864 57.22 11.33 -7.69
CA ALA A 864 55.91 11.97 -7.52
C ALA A 864 55.01 11.75 -8.75
N LEU A 865 55.55 11.85 -9.97
CA LEU A 865 54.82 11.59 -11.20
C LEU A 865 54.34 10.13 -11.26
N ILE A 866 55.18 9.17 -10.89
CA ILE A 866 54.79 7.76 -10.78
C ILE A 866 53.63 7.63 -9.78
N GLY A 867 53.74 8.25 -8.61
CA GLY A 867 52.68 8.25 -7.60
C GLY A 867 51.35 8.80 -8.12
N VAL A 868 51.36 9.95 -8.79
CA VAL A 868 50.16 10.55 -9.41
C VAL A 868 49.59 9.65 -10.52
N LEU A 869 50.43 9.04 -11.35
CA LEU A 869 49.99 8.13 -12.40
C LEU A 869 49.29 6.89 -11.81
N THR A 870 49.79 6.33 -10.71
CA THR A 870 49.13 5.18 -10.07
C THR A 870 47.71 5.52 -9.60
N LEU A 871 47.49 6.71 -9.02
CA LEU A 871 46.16 7.16 -8.62
C LEU A 871 45.22 7.39 -9.81
N ARG A 872 45.74 7.81 -10.96
CA ARG A 872 44.94 8.00 -12.17
C ARG A 872 44.49 6.68 -12.79
N TYR A 873 45.37 5.66 -12.81
CA TYR A 873 45.01 4.35 -13.33
C TYR A 873 44.16 3.55 -12.35
N TRP A 874 44.36 3.76 -11.05
CA TRP A 874 43.67 3.06 -9.97
C TRP A 874 43.09 4.08 -8.99
N PRO A 875 41.88 4.60 -9.27
CA PRO A 875 41.22 5.54 -8.39
C PRO A 875 40.89 4.88 -7.04
N PRO A 876 40.84 5.67 -5.94
CA PRO A 876 40.35 5.19 -4.66
C PRO A 876 38.93 4.61 -4.76
N GLY A 877 38.67 3.53 -4.03
CA GLY A 877 37.36 2.90 -3.92
C GLY A 877 36.49 3.53 -2.82
N TYR A 878 35.19 3.28 -2.93
CA TYR A 878 34.15 3.72 -1.99
C TYR A 878 33.60 2.57 -1.13
N ASP A 879 34.36 1.48 -1.06
CA ASP A 879 34.04 0.30 -0.26
C ASP A 879 34.11 0.63 1.24
N LEU A 880 32.95 0.53 1.89
CA LEU A 880 32.78 0.82 3.32
C LEU A 880 32.91 -0.44 4.17
N PHE A 881 32.95 -1.63 3.57
CA PHE A 881 33.27 -2.88 4.25
C PHE A 881 34.69 -2.86 4.82
N LEU A 882 35.57 -1.97 4.32
CA LEU A 882 36.90 -1.72 4.90
C LEU A 882 36.87 -1.22 6.35
N PHE A 883 35.75 -0.66 6.81
CA PHE A 883 35.55 -0.29 8.22
C PHE A 883 35.08 -1.45 9.08
N LEU A 884 34.67 -2.57 8.47
CA LEU A 884 34.25 -3.76 9.18
C LEU A 884 35.46 -4.63 9.55
N PRO A 885 35.42 -5.28 10.72
CA PRO A 885 36.44 -6.23 11.13
C PRO A 885 36.36 -7.53 10.29
N PRO A 886 37.35 -7.84 9.45
CA PRO A 886 37.29 -8.96 8.50
C PRO A 886 37.21 -10.34 9.18
N ASP A 887 37.76 -10.45 10.39
CA ASP A 887 37.79 -11.70 11.14
C ASP A 887 36.48 -12.00 11.88
N ALA A 888 35.57 -11.02 11.94
CA ALA A 888 34.38 -11.10 12.76
C ALA A 888 33.33 -12.08 12.20
N PRO A 889 32.59 -12.79 13.06
CA PRO A 889 31.62 -13.80 12.62
C PRO A 889 30.52 -13.25 11.71
N SER A 890 30.00 -12.05 12.00
CA SER A 890 28.94 -11.44 11.18
C SER A 890 29.44 -10.99 9.80
N VAL A 891 30.71 -10.59 9.70
CA VAL A 891 31.36 -10.18 8.45
C VAL A 891 31.68 -11.39 7.57
N LYS A 892 32.16 -12.50 8.15
CA LYS A 892 32.29 -13.78 7.41
C LYS A 892 30.95 -14.30 6.92
N SER A 893 29.90 -14.10 7.71
CA SER A 893 28.53 -14.44 7.32
C SER A 893 28.01 -13.52 6.21
N LEU A 894 28.47 -12.26 6.17
CA LEU A 894 28.17 -11.30 5.12
C LEU A 894 28.82 -11.69 3.79
N SER A 895 30.06 -12.18 3.79
CA SER A 895 30.68 -12.69 2.56
C SER A 895 29.99 -13.93 2.01
N VAL A 896 29.45 -14.79 2.89
CA VAL A 896 28.59 -15.92 2.46
C VAL A 896 27.31 -15.40 1.82
N LEU A 897 26.72 -14.33 2.37
CA LEU A 897 25.57 -13.68 1.74
C LEU A 897 25.92 -13.14 0.35
N GLU A 898 27.05 -12.44 0.20
CA GLU A 898 27.49 -11.89 -1.09
C GLU A 898 27.77 -12.96 -2.15
N GLU A 899 28.36 -14.09 -1.74
CA GLU A 899 28.71 -15.18 -2.66
C GLU A 899 27.44 -15.85 -3.23
N TYR A 900 26.46 -16.10 -2.36
CA TYR A 900 25.28 -16.88 -2.72
C TYR A 900 24.04 -16.04 -3.02
N SER A 901 24.00 -14.73 -2.74
CA SER A 901 22.87 -13.86 -3.08
C SER A 901 23.21 -12.84 -4.18
N SER A 902 22.22 -12.07 -4.64
CA SER A 902 22.52 -10.89 -5.47
C SER A 902 23.17 -9.81 -4.57
N PRO A 903 24.24 -9.13 -5.02
CA PRO A 903 24.89 -8.08 -4.22
C PRO A 903 23.92 -6.99 -3.72
N GLY A 904 22.83 -6.76 -4.45
CA GLY A 904 21.74 -5.88 -4.06
C GLY A 904 20.92 -6.25 -2.84
N VAL A 905 21.04 -7.46 -2.30
CA VAL A 905 20.39 -7.88 -1.04
C VAL A 905 20.95 -7.10 0.16
N ILE A 906 22.24 -6.77 0.12
CA ILE A 906 22.94 -6.05 1.20
C ILE A 906 22.74 -4.54 1.05
N GLY A 907 22.68 -4.03 -0.18
CA GLY A 907 22.50 -2.61 -0.47
C GLY A 907 21.55 -2.35 -1.63
N GLN A 908 20.26 -2.29 -1.34
CA GLN A 908 19.24 -1.94 -2.34
C GLN A 908 19.36 -0.47 -2.79
N THR A 909 19.11 -0.23 -4.07
CA THR A 909 18.90 1.11 -4.63
C THR A 909 17.43 1.48 -4.51
N VAL A 910 17.13 2.64 -3.96
CA VAL A 910 15.75 3.07 -3.68
C VAL A 910 15.37 4.22 -4.60
N ILE A 911 14.24 4.12 -5.30
CA ILE A 911 13.63 5.24 -6.00
C ILE A 911 12.34 5.61 -5.27
N LEU A 912 12.17 6.90 -5.02
CA LEU A 912 11.01 7.45 -4.35
C LEU A 912 10.32 8.43 -5.28
N LEU A 913 9.12 8.08 -5.73
CA LEU A 913 8.31 8.86 -6.65
C LEU A 913 7.25 9.63 -5.88
N LYS A 914 7.19 10.94 -6.05
CA LYS A 914 6.15 11.80 -5.49
C LYS A 914 5.01 11.97 -6.48
N LEU A 915 3.84 11.46 -6.13
CA LEU A 915 2.58 11.64 -6.85
C LEU A 915 2.08 13.07 -6.72
N ARG A 916 1.48 13.57 -7.79
CA ARG A 916 0.74 14.84 -7.75
C ARG A 916 -0.60 14.63 -7.05
N ASN A 917 -1.08 15.62 -6.30
CA ASN A 917 -2.34 15.51 -5.51
C ASN A 917 -3.59 15.11 -6.32
N SER A 918 -3.57 15.26 -7.64
CA SER A 918 -4.66 14.88 -8.54
C SER A 918 -4.63 13.42 -9.01
N SER A 919 -3.52 12.71 -8.84
CA SER A 919 -3.30 11.38 -9.44
C SER A 919 -3.49 10.29 -8.40
N SER A 920 -4.33 9.30 -8.74
CA SER A 920 -4.49 8.11 -7.92
C SER A 920 -3.39 7.08 -8.22
N ILE A 921 -3.10 6.19 -7.26
CA ILE A 921 -2.10 5.11 -7.46
C ILE A 921 -2.56 4.16 -8.58
N ALA A 922 -3.86 3.93 -8.71
CA ALA A 922 -4.44 3.09 -9.76
C ALA A 922 -4.20 3.64 -11.18
N GLU A 923 -4.12 4.95 -11.35
CA GLU A 923 -3.83 5.58 -12.66
C GLU A 923 -2.37 5.50 -13.08
N VAL A 924 -1.46 5.26 -12.12
CA VAL A 924 -0.01 5.34 -12.35
C VAL A 924 0.70 3.97 -12.35
N THR A 925 0.00 2.87 -12.06
CA THR A 925 0.59 1.53 -11.94
C THR A 925 1.31 1.09 -13.22
N GLU A 926 0.73 1.35 -14.38
CA GLU A 926 1.33 1.03 -15.68
C GLU A 926 2.63 1.81 -15.92
N GLN A 927 2.65 3.10 -15.57
CA GLN A 927 3.80 3.97 -15.75
C GLN A 927 4.92 3.59 -14.78
N ILE A 928 4.58 3.20 -13.54
CA ILE A 928 5.53 2.64 -12.57
C ILE A 928 6.13 1.34 -13.12
N ASP A 929 5.30 0.46 -13.68
CA ASP A 929 5.78 -0.82 -14.19
C ASP A 929 6.72 -0.68 -15.37
N ASN A 930 6.35 0.17 -16.34
CA ASN A 930 7.18 0.49 -17.49
C ASN A 930 8.54 1.08 -17.08
N LEU A 931 8.55 1.90 -16.03
CA LEU A 931 9.80 2.43 -15.47
C LEU A 931 10.65 1.32 -14.83
N VAL A 932 10.05 0.43 -14.06
CA VAL A 932 10.75 -0.70 -13.43
C VAL A 932 11.29 -1.65 -14.49
N GLN A 933 10.49 -1.99 -15.50
CA GLN A 933 10.89 -2.86 -16.59
C GLN A 933 12.10 -2.27 -17.34
N TYR A 934 12.11 -0.96 -17.61
CA TYR A 934 13.26 -0.28 -18.20
C TYR A 934 14.56 -0.49 -17.38
N PHE A 935 14.47 -0.42 -16.05
CA PHE A 935 15.64 -0.65 -15.19
C PHE A 935 16.06 -2.12 -15.15
N LEU A 936 15.12 -3.06 -15.12
CA LEU A 936 15.42 -4.50 -15.17
C LEU A 936 16.06 -4.90 -16.51
N GLU A 937 15.55 -4.39 -17.63
CA GLU A 937 16.09 -4.64 -18.98
C GLU A 937 17.47 -4.02 -19.21
N SER A 938 17.87 -3.05 -18.37
CA SER A 938 19.19 -2.43 -18.48
C SER A 938 20.34 -3.37 -18.09
N GLY A 939 20.06 -4.48 -17.39
CA GLY A 939 21.04 -5.45 -16.93
C GLY A 939 21.84 -5.02 -15.68
N TYR A 940 21.49 -3.90 -15.06
CA TYR A 940 22.12 -3.42 -13.82
C TYR A 940 21.37 -3.86 -12.55
N PHE A 941 20.13 -4.35 -12.68
CA PHE A 941 19.30 -4.78 -11.56
C PHE A 941 18.68 -6.15 -11.86
N ASP A 942 18.72 -7.04 -10.87
CA ASP A 942 18.16 -8.39 -10.99
C ASP A 942 16.66 -8.39 -10.64
N TYR A 943 16.28 -7.63 -9.61
CA TYR A 943 14.92 -7.62 -9.07
C TYR A 943 14.45 -6.22 -8.71
N ALA A 944 13.13 -6.07 -8.67
CA ALA A 944 12.48 -4.85 -8.25
C ALA A 944 11.26 -5.14 -7.38
N PHE A 945 11.16 -4.45 -6.24
CA PHE A 945 10.00 -4.49 -5.35
C PHE A 945 9.28 -3.14 -5.37
N THR A 946 8.01 -3.15 -5.75
CA THR A 946 7.16 -1.96 -5.77
C THR A 946 5.69 -2.39 -5.82
N VAL A 947 4.78 -1.43 -6.00
CA VAL A 947 3.34 -1.63 -6.05
C VAL A 947 2.92 -2.73 -7.02
N THR A 948 3.50 -2.79 -8.23
CA THR A 948 3.19 -3.81 -9.26
C THR A 948 3.95 -5.13 -9.10
N ARG A 949 5.01 -5.12 -8.28
CA ARG A 949 5.89 -6.26 -7.98
C ARG A 949 6.07 -6.41 -6.46
N PRO A 950 4.99 -6.60 -5.67
CA PRO A 950 5.08 -6.58 -4.21
C PRO A 950 5.95 -7.72 -3.65
N LEU A 951 6.06 -8.82 -4.40
CA LEU A 951 6.85 -10.01 -4.07
C LEU A 951 8.08 -10.21 -5.00
N GLY A 952 8.43 -9.18 -5.79
CA GLY A 952 9.63 -9.17 -6.65
C GLY A 952 9.39 -9.56 -8.12
N LYS A 953 8.28 -10.26 -8.44
CA LYS A 953 7.85 -10.54 -9.82
C LYS A 953 6.56 -9.77 -10.16
N PHE A 954 6.32 -9.52 -11.45
CA PHE A 954 5.12 -8.82 -11.92
C PHE A 954 3.86 -9.61 -11.64
N VAL A 955 2.84 -8.93 -11.08
CA VAL A 955 1.56 -9.54 -10.74
C VAL A 955 0.45 -9.04 -11.68
N SER A 956 0.16 -7.74 -11.63
CA SER A 956 -0.96 -7.09 -12.34
C SER A 956 -0.77 -5.57 -12.37
N TYR A 957 -1.58 -4.87 -13.18
CA TYR A 957 -1.70 -3.40 -13.13
C TYR A 957 -2.85 -2.92 -12.21
N ASP A 958 -3.75 -3.82 -11.80
CA ASP A 958 -4.89 -3.48 -10.94
C ASP A 958 -4.43 -3.27 -9.48
N TYR A 959 -4.56 -2.03 -8.98
CA TYR A 959 -4.12 -1.68 -7.64
C TYR A 959 -4.89 -2.37 -6.52
N ASP A 960 -6.18 -2.65 -6.68
CA ASP A 960 -6.97 -3.31 -5.64
C ASP A 960 -6.60 -4.79 -5.53
N ALA A 961 -6.28 -5.45 -6.64
CA ALA A 961 -5.69 -6.78 -6.62
C ALA A 961 -4.29 -6.78 -5.97
N LEU A 962 -3.48 -5.76 -6.26
CA LEU A 962 -2.13 -5.62 -5.68
C LEU A 962 -2.15 -5.35 -4.17
N LYS A 963 -3.13 -4.59 -3.66
CA LYS A 963 -3.29 -4.34 -2.21
C LYS A 963 -3.41 -5.62 -1.39
N LEU A 964 -4.05 -6.66 -1.93
CA LEU A 964 -4.18 -7.95 -1.23
C LEU A 964 -2.82 -8.60 -0.98
N LEU A 965 -1.82 -8.27 -1.79
CA LEU A 965 -0.46 -8.79 -1.69
C LEU A 965 0.46 -7.87 -0.87
N GLY A 966 -0.14 -6.88 -0.20
CA GLY A 966 0.58 -5.90 0.59
C GLY A 966 1.34 -4.88 -0.27
N ALA A 967 0.83 -4.55 -1.47
CA ALA A 967 1.41 -3.48 -2.30
C ALA A 967 1.31 -2.09 -1.67
N ASP A 968 0.39 -1.91 -0.72
CA ASP A 968 0.25 -0.73 0.13
C ASP A 968 1.51 -0.46 0.97
N ARG A 969 2.33 -1.49 1.28
CA ARG A 969 3.64 -1.34 1.95
C ARG A 969 4.62 -0.46 1.19
N PHE A 970 4.45 -0.31 -0.12
CA PHE A 970 5.27 0.52 -0.99
C PHE A 970 4.68 1.92 -1.22
N VAL A 971 3.57 2.24 -0.56
CA VAL A 971 2.88 3.53 -0.68
C VAL A 971 2.79 4.21 0.68
N LYS A 972 3.26 5.46 0.77
CA LYS A 972 3.15 6.26 2.00
C LYS A 972 2.75 7.70 1.67
N GLY A 973 1.48 8.04 1.93
CA GLY A 973 0.92 9.33 1.53
C GLY A 973 0.97 9.48 0.00
N SER A 974 1.55 10.57 -0.49
CA SER A 974 1.76 10.81 -1.92
C SER A 974 3.04 10.18 -2.47
N TYR A 975 3.73 9.30 -1.73
CA TYR A 975 4.98 8.70 -2.17
C TYR A 975 4.81 7.23 -2.53
N VAL A 976 5.41 6.83 -3.64
CA VAL A 976 5.58 5.44 -4.05
C VAL A 976 7.06 5.09 -3.97
N VAL A 977 7.35 3.95 -3.36
CA VAL A 977 8.70 3.43 -3.20
C VAL A 977 8.94 2.29 -4.20
N ILE A 978 10.10 2.32 -4.83
CA ILE A 978 10.62 1.26 -5.70
C ILE A 978 11.98 0.86 -5.13
N TYR A 979 12.09 -0.39 -4.72
CA TYR A 979 13.38 -0.99 -4.37
C TYR A 979 13.91 -1.73 -5.58
N LEU A 980 15.14 -1.42 -5.98
CA LEU A 980 15.86 -2.09 -7.04
C LEU A 980 17.07 -2.80 -6.43
N LEU A 981 17.21 -4.10 -6.68
CA LEU A 981 18.34 -4.88 -6.20
C LEU A 981 19.41 -4.89 -7.29
N PRO A 982 20.54 -4.19 -7.10
CA PRO A 982 21.59 -4.13 -8.10
C PRO A 982 22.25 -5.50 -8.32
N HIS A 983 22.58 -5.76 -9.58
CA HIS A 983 23.34 -6.94 -10.02
C HIS A 983 24.80 -6.85 -9.60
N TYR A 984 25.35 -5.63 -9.64
CA TYR A 984 26.71 -5.33 -9.21
C TYR A 984 26.74 -4.87 -7.75
N PRO A 985 27.86 -5.05 -7.03
CA PRO A 985 28.02 -4.51 -5.69
C PRO A 985 27.66 -3.02 -5.60
N PRO A 986 26.92 -2.58 -4.55
CA PRO A 986 26.44 -1.21 -4.42
C PRO A 986 27.54 -0.14 -4.41
N ASP A 987 28.74 -0.50 -4.01
CA ASP A 987 29.95 0.30 -3.90
C ASP A 987 30.84 0.24 -5.15
N SER A 988 30.48 -0.59 -6.13
CA SER A 988 31.22 -0.68 -7.40
C SER A 988 31.13 0.63 -8.19
N ASN A 989 32.21 1.00 -8.86
CA ASN A 989 32.23 2.19 -9.72
C ASN A 989 31.14 2.15 -10.81
N VAL A 990 30.83 0.95 -11.31
CA VAL A 990 29.77 0.72 -12.31
C VAL A 990 28.41 1.16 -11.75
N MET A 991 28.07 0.74 -10.54
CA MET A 991 26.79 1.09 -9.92
C MET A 991 26.76 2.56 -9.48
N ILE A 992 27.85 3.08 -8.94
CA ILE A 992 28.01 4.49 -8.56
C ILE A 992 27.74 5.40 -9.77
N ASP A 993 28.41 5.17 -10.90
CA ASP A 993 28.24 5.98 -12.11
C ASP A 993 26.82 5.85 -12.68
N TYR A 994 26.23 4.64 -12.60
CA TYR A 994 24.87 4.40 -13.04
C TYR A 994 23.83 5.17 -12.21
N VAL A 995 24.04 5.38 -10.91
CA VAL A 995 23.14 6.24 -10.11
C VAL A 995 23.11 7.67 -10.64
N GLY A 996 24.26 8.22 -11.05
CA GLY A 996 24.32 9.53 -11.71
C GLY A 996 23.49 9.58 -12.99
N TYR A 997 23.61 8.56 -13.84
CA TYR A 997 22.78 8.39 -15.03
C TYR A 997 21.29 8.31 -14.66
N MET A 998 20.94 7.44 -13.71
CA MET A 998 19.57 7.19 -13.26
C MET A 998 18.90 8.45 -12.71
N ARG A 999 19.58 9.25 -11.88
CA ARG A 999 19.05 10.55 -11.41
C ARG A 999 18.78 11.52 -12.57
N SER A 1000 19.70 11.58 -13.54
CA SER A 1000 19.54 12.44 -14.73
C SER A 1000 18.39 11.97 -15.63
N PHE A 1001 18.22 10.66 -15.78
CA PHE A 1001 17.14 10.02 -16.51
C PHE A 1001 15.79 10.26 -15.83
N LEU A 1002 15.69 9.96 -14.54
CA LEU A 1002 14.46 10.13 -13.75
C LEU A 1002 14.00 11.59 -13.74
N LYS A 1003 14.92 12.56 -13.65
CA LYS A 1003 14.58 13.98 -13.76
C LYS A 1003 13.92 14.33 -15.10
N LYS A 1004 14.43 13.78 -16.22
CA LYS A 1004 13.84 13.95 -17.55
C LYS A 1004 12.52 13.19 -17.69
N TRP A 1005 12.46 11.97 -17.17
CA TRP A 1005 11.28 11.11 -17.23
C TRP A 1005 10.11 11.71 -16.45
N VAL A 1006 10.32 12.17 -15.21
CA VAL A 1006 9.32 12.91 -14.43
C VAL A 1006 8.87 14.18 -15.15
N SER A 1007 9.80 14.92 -15.75
CA SER A 1007 9.44 16.11 -16.55
C SER A 1007 8.52 15.77 -17.74
N SER A 1008 8.72 14.61 -18.37
CA SER A 1008 7.85 14.11 -19.45
C SER A 1008 6.49 13.58 -18.97
N LYS A 1009 6.41 13.16 -17.71
CA LYS A 1009 5.22 12.60 -17.05
C LYS A 1009 4.68 13.51 -15.94
N ASN A 1010 4.88 14.82 -16.08
CA ASN A 1010 4.54 15.84 -15.08
C ASN A 1010 3.03 15.93 -14.74
N GLN A 1011 2.18 15.27 -15.53
CA GLN A 1011 0.77 15.09 -15.20
C GLN A 1011 0.56 14.15 -13.99
N PHE A 1012 1.47 13.20 -13.77
CA PHE A 1012 1.36 12.16 -12.74
C PHE A 1012 2.32 12.38 -11.56
N PHE A 1013 3.57 12.73 -11.86
CA PHE A 1013 4.66 12.79 -10.87
C PHE A 1013 5.20 14.21 -10.73
N GLU A 1014 5.47 14.64 -9.50
CA GLU A 1014 6.05 15.95 -9.18
C GLU A 1014 7.59 15.87 -9.09
N GLU A 1015 8.11 14.82 -8.47
CA GLU A 1015 9.53 14.65 -8.18
C GLU A 1015 9.89 13.17 -8.10
N ALA A 1016 11.13 12.83 -8.45
CA ALA A 1016 11.70 11.50 -8.21
C ALA A 1016 13.05 11.65 -7.50
N LEU A 1017 13.20 10.95 -6.38
CA LEU A 1017 14.42 10.93 -5.58
C LEU A 1017 15.07 9.55 -5.65
N VAL A 1018 16.39 9.51 -5.61
CA VAL A 1018 17.16 8.25 -5.59
C VAL A 1018 17.99 8.18 -4.31
N GLY A 1019 17.75 7.13 -3.53
CA GLY A 1019 18.47 6.77 -2.31
C GLY A 1019 18.96 5.32 -2.35
N GLY A 1020 19.24 4.76 -1.17
CA GLY A 1020 19.89 3.46 -1.04
C GLY A 1020 21.42 3.58 -1.02
N GLU A 1021 22.10 2.45 -0.76
CA GLU A 1021 23.55 2.43 -0.52
C GLU A 1021 24.35 2.93 -1.73
N SER A 1022 24.01 2.49 -2.94
CA SER A 1022 24.66 2.97 -4.18
C SER A 1022 24.55 4.48 -4.36
N ALA A 1023 23.43 5.08 -3.95
CA ALA A 1023 23.23 6.53 -4.03
C ALA A 1023 24.02 7.28 -2.98
N ILE A 1024 24.17 6.72 -1.78
CA ILE A 1024 25.06 7.25 -0.73
C ILE A 1024 26.49 7.26 -1.26
N ASN A 1025 26.96 6.14 -1.83
CA ASN A 1025 28.32 6.02 -2.38
C ASN A 1025 28.55 7.00 -3.54
N TYR A 1026 27.56 7.22 -4.40
CA TYR A 1026 27.61 8.26 -5.42
C TYR A 1026 27.67 9.67 -4.83
N ASP A 1027 26.88 9.98 -3.80
CA ASP A 1027 26.90 11.29 -3.15
C ASP A 1027 28.23 11.57 -2.45
N VAL A 1028 28.80 10.55 -1.79
CA VAL A 1028 30.13 10.59 -1.18
C VAL A 1028 31.18 10.82 -2.26
N SER A 1029 31.18 10.03 -3.34
CA SER A 1029 32.10 10.18 -4.48
C SER A 1029 32.04 11.58 -5.08
N ASN A 1030 30.83 12.09 -5.32
CA ASN A 1030 30.61 13.42 -5.86
C ASN A 1030 31.11 14.51 -4.91
N ALA A 1031 30.86 14.39 -3.60
CA ALA A 1031 31.36 15.32 -2.59
C ALA A 1031 32.89 15.33 -2.53
N ILE A 1032 33.54 14.17 -2.58
CA ILE A 1032 35.00 14.08 -2.52
C ILE A 1032 35.64 14.66 -3.78
N ASN A 1033 35.18 14.24 -4.96
CA ASN A 1033 35.79 14.64 -6.22
C ASN A 1033 35.56 16.13 -6.51
N ASN A 1034 34.34 16.63 -6.28
CA ASN A 1034 34.02 18.03 -6.56
C ASN A 1034 34.41 18.94 -5.39
N VAL A 1035 34.02 18.65 -4.15
CA VAL A 1035 34.26 19.57 -3.03
C VAL A 1035 35.70 19.46 -2.52
N ILE A 1036 36.12 18.25 -2.16
CA ILE A 1036 37.40 18.07 -1.45
C ILE A 1036 38.59 18.21 -2.40
N LEU A 1037 38.61 17.49 -3.52
CA LEU A 1037 39.75 17.47 -4.42
C LEU A 1037 39.80 18.73 -5.31
N SER A 1038 38.65 19.18 -5.83
CA SER A 1038 38.63 20.31 -6.78
C SER A 1038 38.60 21.69 -6.11
N TYR A 1039 38.00 21.84 -4.92
CA TYR A 1039 37.93 23.13 -4.23
C TYR A 1039 38.77 23.21 -2.96
N MET A 1040 38.60 22.27 -2.02
CA MET A 1040 39.25 22.37 -0.70
C MET A 1040 40.75 22.13 -0.76
N THR A 1041 41.22 21.10 -1.48
CA THR A 1041 42.65 20.76 -1.54
C THR A 1041 43.48 21.91 -2.11
N PRO A 1042 43.11 22.55 -3.24
CA PRO A 1042 43.80 23.75 -3.72
C PRO A 1042 43.74 24.90 -2.71
N LEU A 1043 42.59 25.13 -2.06
CA LEU A 1043 42.44 26.16 -1.04
C LEU A 1043 43.39 25.93 0.14
N MET A 1044 43.51 24.69 0.62
CA MET A 1044 44.42 24.29 1.68
C MET A 1044 45.88 24.52 1.30
N ILE A 1045 46.27 24.20 0.06
CA ILE A 1045 47.63 24.46 -0.45
C ILE A 1045 47.88 25.97 -0.54
N ILE A 1046 46.92 26.77 -1.01
CA ILE A 1046 47.02 28.23 -1.09
C ILE A 1046 47.15 28.83 0.31
N LEU A 1047 46.29 28.43 1.26
CA LEU A 1047 46.32 28.91 2.64
C LEU A 1047 47.64 28.55 3.33
N SER A 1048 48.09 27.31 3.18
CA SER A 1048 49.40 26.86 3.67
C SER A 1048 50.51 27.74 3.08
N SER A 1049 50.54 27.90 1.75
CA SER A 1049 51.52 28.75 1.06
C SER A 1049 51.48 30.22 1.52
N ALA A 1050 50.29 30.80 1.71
CA ALA A 1050 50.12 32.18 2.18
C ALA A 1050 50.69 32.37 3.58
N ILE A 1051 50.52 31.40 4.47
CA ILE A 1051 51.08 31.48 5.83
C ILE A 1051 52.61 31.43 5.78
N PHE A 1052 53.20 30.62 4.88
CA PHE A 1052 54.64 30.63 4.63
C PHE A 1052 55.16 31.98 4.12
N VAL A 1053 54.42 32.66 3.23
CA VAL A 1053 54.75 34.02 2.77
C VAL A 1053 54.85 34.96 3.97
N VAL A 1054 53.85 34.93 4.85
CA VAL A 1054 53.77 35.82 6.02
C VAL A 1054 54.88 35.54 7.03
N VAL A 1055 55.21 34.27 7.26
CA VAL A 1055 56.20 33.88 8.29
C VAL A 1055 57.64 34.11 7.84
N PHE A 1056 57.96 33.84 6.58
CA PHE A 1056 59.35 33.84 6.11
C PHE A 1056 59.73 35.01 5.20
N GLU A 1057 58.76 35.78 4.69
CA GLU A 1057 58.96 36.98 3.86
C GLU A 1057 59.87 36.75 2.62
N ARG A 1058 59.99 35.50 2.13
CA ARG A 1058 60.88 35.11 1.03
C ARG A 1058 60.28 34.04 0.15
N MET A 1059 60.26 34.30 -1.16
CA MET A 1059 59.65 33.41 -2.16
C MET A 1059 60.38 32.07 -2.32
N GLU A 1060 61.68 32.04 -2.05
CA GLU A 1060 62.49 30.84 -2.31
C GLU A 1060 62.21 29.73 -1.29
N PHE A 1061 61.79 30.11 -0.09
CA PHE A 1061 61.36 29.15 0.94
C PHE A 1061 60.03 28.52 0.59
N ILE A 1062 59.11 29.26 -0.03
CA ILE A 1062 57.78 28.75 -0.44
C ILE A 1062 57.93 27.61 -1.45
N LEU A 1063 58.80 27.78 -2.46
CA LEU A 1063 59.07 26.75 -3.46
C LEU A 1063 59.69 25.50 -2.83
N ALA A 1064 60.62 25.69 -1.90
CA ALA A 1064 61.19 24.58 -1.15
C ALA A 1064 60.11 23.87 -0.32
N THR A 1065 59.21 24.61 0.34
CA THR A 1065 58.07 24.05 1.09
C THR A 1065 57.21 23.19 0.20
N ALA A 1066 56.64 23.78 -0.86
CA ALA A 1066 55.65 23.14 -1.71
C ALA A 1066 56.19 21.84 -2.33
N ILE A 1067 57.42 21.87 -2.86
CA ILE A 1067 58.03 20.67 -3.45
C ILE A 1067 58.29 19.61 -2.37
N SER A 1068 58.82 20.02 -1.21
CA SER A 1068 59.18 19.09 -0.14
C SER A 1068 57.99 18.46 0.60
N THR A 1069 56.78 19.02 0.49
CA THR A 1069 55.55 18.45 1.07
C THR A 1069 54.74 17.68 0.03
N LEU A 1070 54.57 18.21 -1.18
CA LEU A 1070 53.75 17.57 -2.22
C LEU A 1070 54.37 16.28 -2.76
N VAL A 1071 55.70 16.20 -2.87
CA VAL A 1071 56.38 14.99 -3.35
C VAL A 1071 56.15 13.80 -2.40
N PRO A 1072 56.42 13.91 -1.07
CA PRO A 1072 56.07 12.85 -0.12
C PRO A 1072 54.61 12.40 -0.17
N ILE A 1073 53.68 13.36 -0.33
CA ILE A 1073 52.25 13.06 -0.46
C ILE A 1073 52.00 12.17 -1.67
N ALA A 1074 52.47 12.60 -2.85
CA ALA A 1074 52.26 11.87 -4.10
C ALA A 1074 52.91 10.47 -4.07
N VAL A 1075 54.14 10.38 -3.57
CA VAL A 1075 54.87 9.11 -3.48
C VAL A 1075 54.19 8.17 -2.47
N SER A 1076 53.77 8.68 -1.31
CA SER A 1076 53.11 7.86 -0.30
C SER A 1076 51.76 7.34 -0.77
N LEU A 1077 50.94 8.18 -1.39
CA LEU A 1077 49.65 7.75 -1.94
C LEU A 1077 49.83 6.66 -3.00
N GLY A 1078 50.80 6.83 -3.90
CA GLY A 1078 51.06 5.83 -4.94
C GLY A 1078 51.62 4.52 -4.40
N LEU A 1079 52.54 4.59 -3.43
CA LEU A 1079 53.09 3.39 -2.80
C LEU A 1079 52.03 2.68 -1.95
N SER A 1080 51.17 3.41 -1.26
CA SER A 1080 50.09 2.84 -0.45
C SER A 1080 49.05 2.18 -1.35
N ASN A 1081 48.64 2.83 -2.44
CA ASN A 1081 47.75 2.23 -3.43
C ASN A 1081 48.34 0.94 -4.01
N LEU A 1082 49.62 0.94 -4.38
CA LEU A 1082 50.33 -0.26 -4.81
C LEU A 1082 50.34 -1.34 -3.73
N LEU A 1083 50.69 -0.99 -2.49
CA LEU A 1083 50.82 -1.93 -1.38
C LEU A 1083 49.49 -2.61 -1.06
N PHE A 1084 48.43 -1.84 -0.82
CA PHE A 1084 47.13 -2.40 -0.44
C PHE A 1084 46.46 -3.16 -1.58
N ARG A 1085 46.60 -2.67 -2.81
CA ARG A 1085 46.00 -3.33 -3.97
C ARG A 1085 46.74 -4.59 -4.39
N THR A 1086 48.07 -4.56 -4.49
CA THR A 1086 48.84 -5.72 -5.00
C THR A 1086 49.05 -6.78 -3.93
N LEU A 1087 49.26 -6.38 -2.68
CA LEU A 1087 49.59 -7.31 -1.61
C LEU A 1087 48.36 -7.81 -0.86
N PHE A 1088 47.33 -6.97 -0.70
CA PHE A 1088 46.11 -7.30 0.04
C PHE A 1088 44.85 -7.40 -0.81
N SER A 1089 44.92 -7.11 -2.12
CA SER A 1089 43.75 -7.11 -3.04
C SER A 1089 42.61 -6.17 -2.61
N ILE A 1090 42.94 -5.13 -1.84
CA ILE A 1090 41.97 -4.17 -1.30
C ILE A 1090 42.05 -2.86 -2.10
N PRO A 1091 40.92 -2.29 -2.55
CA PRO A 1091 40.92 -0.97 -3.18
C PRO A 1091 41.31 0.10 -2.15
N MET A 1092 42.08 1.09 -2.59
CA MET A 1092 42.51 2.18 -1.73
C MET A 1092 41.32 2.96 -1.19
N LEU A 1093 41.20 3.15 0.12
CA LEU A 1093 40.09 3.89 0.72
C LEU A 1093 40.14 5.37 0.36
N TRP A 1094 39.02 5.92 -0.15
CA TRP A 1094 38.90 7.34 -0.50
C TRP A 1094 39.30 8.31 0.63
N LEU A 1095 39.03 7.94 1.88
CA LEU A 1095 39.25 8.76 3.08
C LEU A 1095 40.76 9.02 3.32
N VAL A 1096 41.63 8.15 2.83
CA VAL A 1096 43.08 8.27 2.99
C VAL A 1096 43.61 9.53 2.30
N VAL A 1097 43.07 9.89 1.13
CA VAL A 1097 43.55 11.02 0.34
C VAL A 1097 43.43 12.36 1.10
N PRO A 1098 42.23 12.79 1.55
CA PRO A 1098 42.10 14.03 2.29
C PRO A 1098 42.90 14.01 3.59
N LEU A 1099 42.81 12.94 4.39
CA LEU A 1099 43.51 12.86 5.68
C LEU A 1099 45.03 12.95 5.53
N LEU A 1100 45.59 12.29 4.52
CA LEU A 1100 47.02 12.33 4.26
C LEU A 1100 47.45 13.72 3.79
N VAL A 1101 46.71 14.35 2.89
CA VAL A 1101 47.00 15.71 2.43
C VAL A 1101 46.94 16.69 3.60
N THR A 1102 45.88 16.64 4.42
CA THR A 1102 45.72 17.56 5.56
C THR A 1102 46.79 17.34 6.62
N ALA A 1103 47.06 16.09 7.00
CA ALA A 1103 48.06 15.75 8.00
C ALA A 1103 49.47 16.17 7.57
N ILE A 1104 49.88 15.81 6.35
CA ILE A 1104 51.25 16.06 5.88
C ILE A 1104 51.47 17.55 5.56
N LEU A 1105 50.47 18.28 5.06
CA LEU A 1105 50.58 19.73 4.93
C LEU A 1105 50.66 20.41 6.30
N SER A 1106 49.92 19.94 7.29
CA SER A 1106 50.00 20.45 8.66
C SER A 1106 51.41 20.27 9.23
N ILE A 1107 51.90 19.04 9.29
CA ILE A 1107 53.14 18.70 10.00
C ILE A 1107 54.38 19.08 9.19
N GLY A 1108 54.30 18.92 7.86
CA GLY A 1108 55.36 19.36 6.95
C GLY A 1108 55.66 20.84 7.13
N SER A 1109 54.65 21.63 7.48
CA SER A 1109 54.83 23.04 7.76
C SER A 1109 55.71 23.28 8.99
N ASP A 1110 55.48 22.54 10.07
CA ASP A 1110 56.22 22.66 11.34
C ASP A 1110 57.70 22.27 11.20
N TYR A 1111 57.96 21.12 10.57
CA TYR A 1111 59.33 20.67 10.35
C TYR A 1111 60.12 21.63 9.47
N LEU A 1112 59.45 22.24 8.49
CA LEU A 1112 60.08 23.25 7.67
C LEU A 1112 60.44 24.50 8.49
N VAL A 1113 59.58 24.93 9.41
CA VAL A 1113 59.86 26.07 10.26
C VAL A 1113 61.09 25.83 11.12
N PHE A 1114 61.21 24.64 11.71
CA PHE A 1114 62.42 24.28 12.46
C PHE A 1114 63.67 24.27 11.59
N TYR A 1115 63.58 23.73 10.37
CA TYR A 1115 64.69 23.72 9.43
C TYR A 1115 65.11 25.14 9.02
N LEU A 1116 64.17 25.95 8.55
CA LEU A 1116 64.42 27.31 8.07
C LEU A 1116 64.88 28.25 9.18
N TYR A 1117 64.35 28.11 10.40
CA TYR A 1117 64.85 28.84 11.55
C TYR A 1117 66.29 28.44 11.86
N GLY A 1118 66.63 27.14 11.75
CA GLY A 1118 68.01 26.66 11.85
C GLY A 1118 68.94 27.23 10.77
N VAL A 1119 68.47 27.37 9.53
CA VAL A 1119 69.22 28.06 8.45
C VAL A 1119 69.44 29.53 8.80
N LYS A 1120 68.41 30.23 9.31
CA LYS A 1120 68.52 31.62 9.75
C LYS A 1120 69.53 31.79 10.90
N GLU A 1121 69.45 30.94 11.92
CA GLU A 1121 70.42 30.91 13.02
C GLU A 1121 71.85 30.63 12.50
N GLY A 1122 71.99 29.70 11.56
CA GLY A 1122 73.26 29.39 10.89
C GLY A 1122 73.83 30.60 10.14
N MET A 1123 73.00 31.33 9.40
CA MET A 1123 73.39 32.56 8.72
C MET A 1123 73.79 33.68 9.69
N GLU A 1124 73.06 33.87 10.79
CA GLU A 1124 73.36 34.89 11.81
C GLU A 1124 74.66 34.57 12.55
N LYS A 1125 74.88 33.31 12.95
CA LYS A 1125 76.15 32.88 13.55
C LYS A 1125 77.32 32.99 12.58
N CYS A 1126 77.07 32.79 11.28
CA CYS A 1126 78.08 33.04 10.26
C CYS A 1126 78.46 34.51 10.13
N LYS A 1127 77.52 35.45 10.33
CA LYS A 1127 77.80 36.90 10.33
C LYS A 1127 78.63 37.38 11.53
N VAL A 1128 78.59 36.68 12.66
CA VAL A 1128 79.32 37.05 13.90
C VAL A 1128 80.80 36.63 13.85
N ARG A 1129 81.18 35.67 12.99
CA ARG A 1129 82.57 35.22 12.81
C ARG A 1129 83.33 36.14 11.86
N LEU A 1130 83.66 37.34 12.34
CA LEU A 1130 84.71 38.20 11.76
C LEU A 1130 86.07 37.52 12.01
N ASN A 1131 86.51 36.66 11.10
CA ASN A 1131 87.91 36.27 10.81
C ASN A 1131 87.95 35.03 9.89
N GLY A 1132 87.74 35.23 8.60
CA GLY A 1132 88.42 34.40 7.59
C GLY A 1132 87.64 33.33 6.84
N GLU A 1133 86.68 32.60 7.41
CA GLU A 1133 85.99 31.53 6.64
C GLU A 1133 84.54 31.27 7.11
N CYS A 1134 83.57 32.08 6.66
CA CYS A 1134 82.20 31.57 6.47
C CYS A 1134 82.05 31.15 5.01
N VAL A 1135 82.51 29.93 4.76
CA VAL A 1135 82.39 29.25 3.48
C VAL A 1135 80.91 29.11 3.15
N ASN A 1136 80.51 29.66 2.00
CA ASN A 1136 79.36 29.33 1.13
C ASN A 1136 78.01 28.90 1.77
N MET A 1137 76.88 29.43 1.28
CA MET A 1137 75.52 29.06 1.76
C MET A 1137 75.28 27.54 1.80
N LEU A 1138 75.95 26.78 0.92
CA LEU A 1138 75.97 25.32 0.94
C LEU A 1138 76.45 24.72 2.27
N ASN A 1139 77.49 25.28 2.89
CA ASN A 1139 77.96 24.78 4.18
C ASN A 1139 77.03 25.15 5.32
N VAL A 1140 76.29 26.26 5.21
CA VAL A 1140 75.21 26.57 6.16
C VAL A 1140 74.11 25.52 6.06
N LEU A 1141 73.70 25.15 4.84
CA LEU A 1141 72.71 24.07 4.64
C LEU A 1141 73.18 22.73 5.20
N LEU A 1142 74.46 22.38 5.00
CA LEU A 1142 75.05 21.15 5.55
C LEU A 1142 75.20 21.19 7.06
N TYR A 1143 75.57 22.33 7.62
CA TYR A 1143 75.65 22.55 9.07
C TYR A 1143 74.27 22.45 9.71
N THR A 1144 73.26 23.10 9.14
CA THR A 1144 71.87 23.04 9.60
C THR A 1144 71.33 21.62 9.51
N SER A 1145 71.55 20.93 8.39
CA SER A 1145 71.19 19.52 8.22
C SER A 1145 71.88 18.64 9.26
N SER A 1146 73.16 18.86 9.56
CA SER A 1146 73.88 18.14 10.61
C SER A 1146 73.31 18.41 12.01
N LYS A 1147 73.03 19.67 12.36
CA LYS A 1147 72.50 20.04 13.69
C LYS A 1147 71.10 19.50 13.91
N LEU A 1148 70.24 19.60 12.90
CA LEU A 1148 68.83 19.25 13.00
C LEU A 1148 68.54 17.78 12.65
N SER A 1149 69.41 17.09 11.91
CA SER A 1149 69.27 15.69 11.49
C SER A 1149 68.81 14.77 12.62
N LYS A 1150 69.49 14.81 13.77
CA LYS A 1150 69.23 13.90 14.89
C LYS A 1150 67.93 14.23 15.63
N LEU A 1151 67.62 15.53 15.76
CA LEU A 1151 66.44 16.01 16.48
C LEU A 1151 65.17 15.78 15.66
N ILE A 1152 65.17 16.25 14.40
CA ILE A 1152 64.04 16.09 13.48
C ILE A 1152 63.84 14.62 13.11
N MET A 1153 64.91 13.81 12.99
CA MET A 1153 64.75 12.36 12.78
C MET A 1153 64.05 11.69 13.96
N GLY A 1154 64.38 12.07 15.19
CA GLY A 1154 63.65 11.62 16.37
C GLY A 1154 62.16 11.95 16.27
N PHE A 1155 61.85 13.21 15.97
CA PHE A 1155 60.50 13.76 15.90
C PHE A 1155 59.63 13.08 14.84
N ALA A 1156 60.10 13.07 13.61
CA ALA A 1156 59.32 12.51 12.53
C ALA A 1156 59.25 10.98 12.63
N LEU A 1157 60.24 10.30 13.23
CA LEU A 1157 60.15 8.88 13.49
C LEU A 1157 59.13 8.57 14.60
N THR A 1158 59.04 9.39 15.65
CA THR A 1158 57.98 9.25 16.66
C THR A 1158 56.61 9.47 16.07
N PHE A 1159 56.44 10.51 15.25
CA PHE A 1159 55.19 10.76 14.54
C PHE A 1159 54.83 9.61 13.58
N SER A 1160 55.78 9.17 12.76
CA SER A 1160 55.55 8.10 11.78
C SER A 1160 55.19 6.79 12.44
N VAL A 1161 55.86 6.43 13.54
CA VAL A 1161 55.57 5.21 14.30
C VAL A 1161 54.24 5.30 15.04
N ALA A 1162 53.85 6.49 15.53
CA ALA A 1162 52.53 6.69 16.12
C ALA A 1162 51.42 6.40 15.09
N TYR A 1163 51.56 6.80 13.83
CA TYR A 1163 50.59 6.47 12.78
C TYR A 1163 50.72 5.03 12.26
N LEU A 1164 51.94 4.53 12.05
CA LEU A 1164 52.18 3.14 11.64
C LEU A 1164 51.67 2.13 12.66
N SER A 1165 51.57 2.51 13.94
CA SER A 1165 50.96 1.67 14.96
C SER A 1165 49.51 1.28 14.65
N MET A 1166 48.78 2.08 13.86
CA MET A 1166 47.42 1.77 13.45
C MET A 1166 47.35 0.54 12.54
N VAL A 1167 48.48 0.11 11.96
CA VAL A 1167 48.59 -1.18 11.24
C VAL A 1167 48.30 -2.38 12.17
N ALA A 1168 48.47 -2.21 13.49
CA ALA A 1168 48.10 -3.23 14.47
C ALA A 1168 46.58 -3.34 14.69
N SER A 1169 45.78 -2.40 14.17
CA SER A 1169 44.31 -2.46 14.26
C SER A 1169 43.75 -3.71 13.59
N LYS A 1170 42.60 -4.19 14.04
CA LYS A 1170 41.84 -5.25 13.37
C LYS A 1170 41.03 -4.75 12.17
N ILE A 1171 40.94 -3.43 11.95
CA ILE A 1171 40.13 -2.81 10.90
C ILE A 1171 41.02 -2.33 9.75
N TRP A 1172 40.70 -2.73 8.51
CA TRP A 1172 41.52 -2.41 7.33
C TRP A 1172 41.67 -0.92 7.07
N ALA A 1173 40.58 -0.15 7.20
CA ALA A 1173 40.61 1.30 7.04
C ALA A 1173 41.66 1.98 7.94
N LEU A 1174 41.78 1.56 9.20
CA LEU A 1174 42.77 2.11 10.14
C LEU A 1174 44.19 1.71 9.76
N ARG A 1175 44.40 0.47 9.30
CA ARG A 1175 45.71 0.01 8.80
C ARG A 1175 46.18 0.85 7.63
N GLU A 1176 45.28 1.13 6.69
CA GLU A 1176 45.59 1.90 5.49
C GLU A 1176 45.88 3.36 5.80
N ILE A 1177 45.04 4.01 6.62
CA ILE A 1177 45.26 5.39 7.08
C ILE A 1177 46.62 5.50 7.78
N GLY A 1178 46.91 4.59 8.72
CA GLY A 1178 48.17 4.57 9.46
C GLY A 1178 49.40 4.34 8.59
N ALA A 1179 49.33 3.35 7.70
CA ALA A 1179 50.42 3.04 6.76
C ALA A 1179 50.70 4.23 5.84
N SER A 1180 49.66 4.83 5.26
CA SER A 1180 49.79 5.91 4.29
C SER A 1180 50.33 7.18 4.92
N ILE A 1181 49.79 7.61 6.07
CA ILE A 1181 50.24 8.82 6.77
C ILE A 1181 51.62 8.61 7.39
N GLY A 1182 51.85 7.45 8.01
CA GLY A 1182 53.14 7.12 8.62
C GLY A 1182 54.27 7.06 7.58
N LEU A 1183 54.02 6.45 6.42
CA LEU A 1183 54.99 6.42 5.32
C LEU A 1183 55.23 7.81 4.72
N ALA A 1184 54.17 8.61 4.56
CA ALA A 1184 54.30 9.98 4.08
C ALA A 1184 55.13 10.85 5.06
N ALA A 1185 54.99 10.65 6.36
CA ALA A 1185 55.76 11.36 7.37
C ALA A 1185 57.26 11.01 7.33
N ILE A 1186 57.62 9.74 7.09
CA ILE A 1186 59.02 9.33 6.88
C ILE A 1186 59.59 10.00 5.62
N LEU A 1187 58.84 9.98 4.51
CA LEU A 1187 59.26 10.62 3.26
C LEU A 1187 59.40 12.14 3.41
N LEU A 1188 58.49 12.76 4.15
CA LEU A 1188 58.52 14.18 4.49
C LEU A 1188 59.78 14.54 5.28
N LEU A 1189 60.13 13.75 6.31
CA LEU A 1189 61.38 13.94 7.05
C LEU A 1189 62.59 13.92 6.14
N ILE A 1190 62.70 12.88 5.30
CA ILE A 1190 63.85 12.71 4.41
C ILE A 1190 63.95 13.91 3.47
N SER A 1191 62.79 14.35 2.97
CA SER A 1191 62.64 15.52 2.11
C SER A 1191 63.08 16.83 2.78
N VAL A 1192 62.69 17.06 4.02
CA VAL A 1192 62.99 18.31 4.73
C VAL A 1192 64.43 18.35 5.26
N ALA A 1193 64.89 17.28 5.90
CA ALA A 1193 66.17 17.29 6.62
C ALA A 1193 67.37 16.93 5.76
N TYR A 1194 67.20 16.14 4.68
CA TYR A 1194 68.32 15.58 3.92
C TYR A 1194 68.27 15.84 2.42
N THR A 1195 67.11 15.84 1.77
CA THR A 1195 67.06 15.80 0.30
C THR A 1195 66.49 17.08 -0.33
N LEU A 1196 65.17 17.21 -0.41
CA LEU A 1196 64.48 18.22 -1.21
C LEU A 1196 64.72 19.66 -0.74
N VAL A 1197 64.58 19.96 0.56
CA VAL A 1197 64.76 21.33 1.05
C VAL A 1197 66.22 21.80 0.88
N PRO A 1198 67.25 21.03 1.30
CA PRO A 1198 68.63 21.39 1.02
C PRO A 1198 68.92 21.53 -0.48
N ALA A 1199 68.39 20.66 -1.33
CA ALA A 1199 68.60 20.68 -2.78
C ALA A 1199 67.96 21.91 -3.45
N VAL A 1200 66.70 22.21 -3.15
CA VAL A 1200 65.98 23.35 -3.72
C VAL A 1200 66.64 24.66 -3.30
N LEU A 1201 67.01 24.80 -2.02
CA LEU A 1201 67.74 25.98 -1.56
C LEU A 1201 69.13 26.06 -2.20
N ALA A 1202 69.85 24.94 -2.35
CA ALA A 1202 71.12 24.94 -3.07
C ALA A 1202 70.98 25.40 -4.53
N LEU A 1203 69.89 25.06 -5.23
CA LEU A 1203 69.64 25.54 -6.60
C LEU A 1203 69.43 27.04 -6.66
N VAL A 1204 68.65 27.58 -5.72
CA VAL A 1204 68.37 29.02 -5.62
C VAL A 1204 69.66 29.78 -5.31
N TYR A 1205 70.42 29.33 -4.32
CA TYR A 1205 71.60 30.03 -3.82
C TYR A 1205 72.87 29.77 -4.63
N ARG A 1206 72.93 28.76 -5.52
CA ARG A 1206 74.02 28.61 -6.50
C ARG A 1206 73.92 29.58 -7.68
N ARG A 1207 72.73 30.15 -7.92
CA ARG A 1207 72.46 31.09 -9.02
C ARG A 1207 72.70 32.56 -8.64
N ARG A 1208 72.77 32.86 -7.35
CA ARG A 1208 73.18 34.16 -6.80
C ARG A 1208 74.63 34.06 -6.34
#